data_AF-A0A080ZQ10-F1
#
_entry.id   AF-A0A080ZQ10-F1
#
_cell.length_a   1.000
_cell.length_b   1.000
_cell.length_c   1.000
_cell.angle_alpha   90.00
_cell.angle_beta   90.00
_cell.angle_gamma   90.00
#
_symmetry.space_group_name_H-M   'P 1'
#
loop_
_entity.id
_entity.type
_entity.pdbx_description
1 polymer ?
#
loop_
_entity_poly.entity_id
_entity_poly.type
_entity_poly.pdbx_seq_one_letter_code
_entity_poly.pdbx_strand_id
1 'polypeptide(L)'
;MEPEPIDDSVRGNDEKEQGGDFETDPALIRLKKYFKKLESQKLEVVSFTENHRLLSSTQHTAIANAMEDVLAQPSVRRDRRLARRMTKLGRVSGHRLSSIGLVSSSFLPLVEDDWVWDRESEMSLSPVKRRISHEDISSAERKNVLGQNVLHLVLYSGLVDVTASKEVLRKVSTMWEKIAVMAYAWTITDYSKKANLYASAQLYSRHPCGHYLSDGALKEVFKVFSSEQKRLEAVSVMDIGDISNQDAVRLEVAHSVLLSDACEHGICPNFLRVYEVFLAHERPHPARWGSKTHRKPVELLTSGNANLDGPESPQKQTQTPLSDDCERLFQYMRMEFCDGGDLEDFISLQENKALPLESVAVPFFFQMVFSLYCAREKFNLRHYDIKLLNFFLKDIGRSNLTKAPGRDAVLHYMLENACFVLQMPASFSYWVKLADYGAADSSPENLGKPVTIDHFATLENAPIEFLLEGDAAEQSYAADTFSLGLCLLHLFTGSAPYEEILEAAKCPAELLKDLKTLWMNPRKNSKFSVIKKVAHGDDENTLYHALYRFIVLFGLPAENPSESKGIDKVWKLLIKHLRPEDSATKRPQRKCKLTASATKAQLHSKTAKEQFDHDQALYSIASGSDDIIYRCREGLMTIPGAMGLLKQLVDFNPSKRPTLKQVMYHPMFSSLRSPSKQKQIPADFVISYYKSQTQGGRTVLDV
;
A
#
# COMPACT_ATOMS: atom_id res chain seq x y z
N MET A 1 15.82 -20.88 69.21
CA MET A 1 15.97 -22.18 69.89
C MET A 1 15.82 -23.23 68.82
N GLU A 2 16.91 -23.92 68.50
CA GLU A 2 16.86 -25.19 67.76
C GLU A 2 15.97 -26.20 68.52
N PRO A 3 15.50 -27.25 67.83
CA PRO A 3 16.29 -28.48 67.90
C PRO A 3 16.32 -29.31 66.59
N GLU A 4 17.51 -29.85 66.28
CA GLU A 4 17.68 -31.21 65.72
C GLU A 4 17.41 -32.28 66.81
N PRO A 5 17.66 -33.59 66.59
CA PRO A 5 17.10 -34.56 65.64
C PRO A 5 16.58 -35.81 66.40
N ILE A 6 15.79 -36.71 65.78
CA ILE A 6 15.67 -38.10 66.27
C ILE A 6 15.69 -39.12 65.12
N ASP A 7 16.80 -39.84 65.17
CA ASP A 7 17.19 -41.19 64.78
C ASP A 7 16.13 -42.29 64.52
N ASP A 8 16.63 -43.27 63.76
CA ASP A 8 16.04 -44.47 63.18
C ASP A 8 15.35 -45.43 64.16
N SER A 9 14.36 -46.18 63.66
CA SER A 9 14.41 -47.66 63.62
C SER A 9 13.08 -48.30 63.20
N VAL A 10 13.18 -49.36 62.38
CA VAL A 10 12.50 -50.68 62.45
C VAL A 10 12.65 -51.32 61.05
N ARG A 11 13.70 -52.11 60.83
CA ARG A 11 13.78 -53.59 60.93
C ARG A 11 12.92 -54.36 59.92
N GLY A 12 13.59 -55.15 59.06
CA GLY A 12 12.99 -56.23 58.29
C GLY A 12 13.90 -56.85 57.22
N ASN A 13 14.86 -57.67 57.66
CA ASN A 13 15.52 -58.78 56.91
C ASN A 13 14.47 -59.66 56.18
N ASP A 14 14.70 -60.39 55.09
CA ASP A 14 15.87 -60.89 54.35
C ASP A 14 15.36 -61.28 52.95
N GLU A 15 16.08 -60.98 51.87
CA GLU A 15 16.16 -61.88 50.71
C GLU A 15 17.40 -61.53 49.87
N LYS A 16 18.23 -62.57 49.63
CA LYS A 16 19.48 -62.49 48.88
C LYS A 16 19.18 -62.26 47.40
N GLU A 17 19.47 -61.08 46.88
CA GLU A 17 19.76 -60.91 45.45
C GLU A 17 21.26 -60.72 45.23
N GLN A 18 21.75 -61.51 44.28
CA GLN A 18 23.13 -61.62 43.86
C GLN A 18 23.68 -60.26 43.42
N GLY A 19 24.90 -59.95 43.86
CA GLY A 19 25.68 -58.83 43.35
C GLY A 19 25.90 -59.00 41.85
N GLY A 20 25.03 -58.37 41.06
CA GLY A 20 25.30 -58.03 39.67
C GLY A 20 26.17 -56.78 39.67
N ASP A 21 27.34 -56.89 39.05
CA ASP A 21 28.30 -55.80 38.91
C ASP A 21 27.75 -54.74 37.94
N PHE A 22 26.81 -53.90 38.45
CA PHE A 22 26.10 -52.86 37.68
C PHE A 22 27.01 -51.78 37.09
N GLU A 23 28.32 -51.79 37.40
CA GLU A 23 29.31 -50.90 36.80
C GLU A 23 29.72 -51.30 35.37
N THR A 24 29.48 -52.56 34.97
CA THR A 24 29.88 -53.07 33.64
C THR A 24 28.74 -53.21 32.64
N ASP A 25 27.48 -52.98 33.07
CA ASP A 25 26.32 -53.10 32.18
C ASP A 25 26.40 -52.06 31.04
N PRO A 26 26.50 -52.49 29.77
CA PRO A 26 26.59 -51.61 28.61
C PRO A 26 25.41 -50.65 28.47
N ALA A 27 24.23 -51.02 28.98
CA ALA A 27 23.05 -50.17 28.98
C ALA A 27 23.19 -49.05 30.03
N LEU A 28 23.65 -49.38 31.24
CA LEU A 28 23.89 -48.40 32.31
C LEU A 28 25.06 -47.46 31.99
N ILE A 29 26.11 -47.97 31.35
CA ILE A 29 27.22 -47.16 30.83
C ILE A 29 26.74 -46.23 29.72
N ARG A 30 25.89 -46.70 28.79
CA ARG A 30 25.26 -45.84 27.78
C ARG A 30 24.38 -44.79 28.41
N LEU A 31 23.60 -45.13 29.43
CA LEU A 31 22.74 -44.20 30.14
C LEU A 31 23.58 -43.14 30.86
N LYS A 32 24.61 -43.55 31.62
CA LYS A 32 25.57 -42.63 32.26
C LYS A 32 26.26 -41.73 31.25
N LYS A 33 26.66 -42.26 30.09
CA LYS A 33 27.28 -41.48 29.01
C LYS A 33 26.29 -40.49 28.38
N TYR A 34 25.02 -40.86 28.27
CA TYR A 34 23.94 -40.00 27.79
C TYR A 34 23.63 -38.88 28.79
N PHE A 35 23.55 -39.19 30.08
CA PHE A 35 23.37 -38.20 31.14
C PHE A 35 24.57 -37.26 31.26
N LYS A 36 25.81 -37.77 31.20
CA LYS A 36 27.00 -36.92 31.13
C LYS A 36 27.00 -36.02 29.89
N LYS A 37 26.47 -36.50 28.76
CA LYS A 37 26.33 -35.71 27.53
C LYS A 37 25.29 -34.61 27.69
N LEU A 38 24.15 -34.90 28.34
CA LEU A 38 23.13 -33.91 28.69
C LEU A 38 23.62 -32.89 29.72
N GLU A 39 24.36 -33.30 30.74
CA GLU A 39 24.98 -32.40 31.73
C GLU A 39 26.10 -31.55 31.12
N SER A 40 26.83 -32.08 30.13
CA SER A 40 27.86 -31.34 29.39
C SER A 40 27.28 -30.39 28.33
N GLN A 41 26.03 -30.60 27.93
CA GLN A 41 25.30 -29.62 27.14
C GLN A 41 24.94 -28.48 28.08
N LYS A 42 25.64 -27.35 27.95
CA LYS A 42 25.11 -26.08 28.45
C LYS A 42 23.75 -25.90 27.78
N LEU A 43 22.67 -26.14 28.53
CA LEU A 43 21.38 -25.56 28.21
C LEU A 43 21.66 -24.05 28.11
N GLU A 44 21.62 -23.51 26.90
CA GLU A 44 21.44 -22.08 26.73
C GLU A 44 20.12 -21.77 27.41
N VAL A 45 20.21 -21.32 28.67
CA VAL A 45 19.12 -20.65 29.34
C VAL A 45 19.00 -19.33 28.62
N VAL A 46 18.30 -19.38 27.48
CA VAL A 46 17.89 -18.22 26.72
C VAL A 46 17.19 -17.33 27.73
N SER A 47 17.74 -16.14 27.97
CA SER A 47 17.15 -15.20 28.92
C SER A 47 15.67 -15.01 28.57
N PHE A 48 14.79 -14.79 29.55
CA PHE A 48 13.36 -14.55 29.31
C PHE A 48 13.13 -13.53 28.19
N THR A 49 13.98 -12.50 28.17
CA THR A 49 14.08 -11.51 27.11
C THR A 49 14.38 -12.13 25.74
N GLU A 50 15.44 -12.89 25.59
CA GLU A 50 15.83 -13.48 24.30
C GLU A 50 14.82 -14.52 23.78
N ASN A 51 14.12 -15.22 24.68
CA ASN A 51 13.00 -16.10 24.31
C ASN A 51 11.82 -15.29 23.74
N HIS A 52 11.47 -14.15 24.35
CA HIS A 52 10.45 -13.24 23.79
C HIS A 52 10.89 -12.57 22.47
N ARG A 53 12.19 -12.38 22.23
CA ARG A 53 12.73 -11.90 20.93
C ARG A 53 12.48 -12.92 19.85
N LEU A 54 12.81 -14.16 20.16
CA LEU A 54 12.54 -15.29 19.31
C LEU A 54 11.05 -15.40 19.07
N LEU A 55 10.18 -15.39 20.09
CA LEU A 55 8.72 -15.48 19.90
C LEU A 55 8.12 -14.38 19.01
N SER A 56 8.53 -13.10 19.15
CA SER A 56 8.05 -12.01 18.29
C SER A 56 8.60 -12.12 16.86
N SER A 57 9.87 -12.46 16.71
CA SER A 57 10.49 -12.73 15.40
C SER A 57 9.89 -13.98 14.74
N THR A 58 9.58 -15.01 15.53
CA THR A 58 8.94 -16.27 15.14
C THR A 58 7.49 -16.00 14.75
N GLN A 59 6.79 -15.10 15.42
CA GLN A 59 5.43 -14.69 15.03
C GLN A 59 5.43 -13.93 13.71
N HIS A 60 6.34 -12.96 13.51
CA HIS A 60 6.48 -12.29 12.21
C HIS A 60 6.89 -13.28 11.11
N THR A 61 7.79 -14.22 11.42
CA THR A 61 8.19 -15.29 10.48
C THR A 61 7.03 -16.24 10.19
N ALA A 62 6.21 -16.56 11.20
CA ALA A 62 5.03 -17.40 11.04
C ALA A 62 3.96 -16.70 10.20
N ILE A 63 3.76 -15.39 10.40
CA ILE A 63 2.88 -14.57 9.55
C ILE A 63 3.45 -14.52 8.13
N ALA A 64 4.75 -14.32 7.95
CA ALA A 64 5.37 -14.31 6.63
C ALA A 64 5.20 -15.66 5.91
N ASN A 65 5.37 -16.78 6.62
CA ASN A 65 5.15 -18.12 6.10
C ASN A 65 3.66 -18.36 5.78
N ALA A 66 2.75 -17.99 6.69
CA ALA A 66 1.31 -18.10 6.48
C ALA A 66 0.84 -17.20 5.33
N MET A 67 1.47 -16.04 5.13
CA MET A 67 1.23 -15.15 4.01
C MET A 67 1.69 -15.78 2.70
N GLU A 68 2.83 -16.46 2.68
CA GLU A 68 3.21 -17.28 1.52
C GLU A 68 2.16 -18.35 1.20
N ASP A 69 1.59 -19.00 2.22
CA ASP A 69 0.55 -20.00 2.03
C ASP A 69 -0.77 -19.38 1.51
N VAL A 70 -1.19 -18.23 2.06
CA VAL A 70 -2.36 -17.47 1.59
C VAL A 70 -2.16 -16.96 0.17
N LEU A 71 -0.96 -16.50 -0.16
CA LEU A 71 -0.60 -16.16 -1.52
C LEU A 71 -0.68 -17.40 -2.41
N ALA A 72 -0.16 -18.55 -1.96
CA ALA A 72 -0.10 -19.81 -2.68
C ALA A 72 -1.47 -20.41 -3.02
N GLN A 73 -2.49 -20.20 -2.18
CA GLN A 73 -3.82 -20.75 -2.40
C GLN A 73 -4.50 -20.11 -3.63
N PRO A 74 -5.10 -20.93 -4.53
CA PRO A 74 -5.98 -20.43 -5.57
C PRO A 74 -7.15 -19.70 -4.92
N SER A 75 -7.31 -18.43 -5.24
CA SER A 75 -8.37 -17.60 -4.68
C SER A 75 -9.33 -17.24 -5.79
N VAL A 76 -10.53 -17.84 -5.77
CA VAL A 76 -11.64 -17.50 -6.68
C VAL A 76 -11.92 -15.99 -6.63
N ARG A 77 -11.74 -15.37 -5.46
CA ARG A 77 -11.83 -13.91 -5.24
C ARG A 77 -10.75 -13.14 -6.01
N ARG A 78 -9.47 -13.53 -5.90
CA ARG A 78 -8.38 -12.90 -6.67
C ARG A 78 -8.56 -13.14 -8.16
N ASP A 79 -8.92 -14.36 -8.57
CA ASP A 79 -9.14 -14.71 -9.98
C ASP A 79 -10.31 -13.94 -10.59
N ARG A 80 -11.42 -13.74 -9.86
CA ARG A 80 -12.54 -12.88 -10.30
C ARG A 80 -12.11 -11.42 -10.45
N ARG A 81 -11.42 -10.85 -9.46
CA ARG A 81 -10.91 -9.47 -9.51
C ARG A 81 -9.93 -9.27 -10.68
N LEU A 82 -9.04 -10.24 -10.90
CA LEU A 82 -8.06 -10.22 -11.99
C LEU A 82 -8.74 -10.35 -13.36
N ALA A 83 -9.68 -11.28 -13.51
CA ALA A 83 -10.48 -11.41 -14.73
C ALA A 83 -11.21 -10.11 -15.09
N ARG A 84 -11.81 -9.43 -14.10
CA ARG A 84 -12.47 -8.13 -14.31
C ARG A 84 -11.50 -7.05 -14.80
N ARG A 85 -10.31 -6.94 -14.19
CA ARG A 85 -9.27 -5.99 -14.64
C ARG A 85 -8.78 -6.28 -16.06
N MET A 86 -8.52 -7.55 -16.38
CA MET A 86 -8.11 -8.00 -17.72
C MET A 86 -9.16 -7.66 -18.80
N THR A 87 -10.44 -7.87 -18.50
CA THR A 87 -11.54 -7.59 -19.43
C THR A 87 -11.69 -6.10 -19.73
N LYS A 88 -11.31 -5.24 -18.77
CA LYS A 88 -11.32 -3.78 -18.91
C LYS A 88 -10.13 -3.26 -19.73
N LEU A 89 -8.94 -3.84 -19.53
CA LEU A 89 -7.69 -3.44 -20.18
C LEU A 89 -7.65 -3.78 -21.69
N GLY A 90 -8.16 -4.95 -22.09
CA GLY A 90 -8.23 -5.33 -23.52
C GLY A 90 -9.03 -4.36 -24.42
N ARG A 91 -9.77 -3.42 -23.81
CA ARG A 91 -10.62 -2.43 -24.50
C ARG A 91 -10.09 -0.99 -24.44
N VAL A 92 -8.98 -0.72 -23.71
CA VAL A 92 -8.28 0.59 -23.68
C VAL A 92 -7.34 0.75 -24.88
N SER A 93 -7.12 -0.31 -25.65
CA SER A 93 -6.30 -0.45 -26.87
C SER A 93 -6.56 0.54 -28.03
N GLY A 94 -7.43 1.54 -27.86
CA GLY A 94 -7.82 2.51 -28.90
C GLY A 94 -7.37 3.96 -28.70
N HIS A 95 -6.66 4.32 -27.63
CA HIS A 95 -6.35 5.73 -27.35
C HIS A 95 -4.86 6.06 -27.33
N ARG A 96 -4.37 6.63 -28.44
CA ARG A 96 -3.13 7.44 -28.46
C ARG A 96 -3.41 8.80 -27.83
N LEU A 97 -2.59 9.19 -26.84
CA LEU A 97 -2.44 10.60 -26.45
C LEU A 97 -1.12 11.15 -26.99
N SER A 98 -1.19 12.41 -27.41
CA SER A 98 -0.17 13.18 -28.12
C SER A 98 1.13 13.32 -27.32
N SER A 99 2.23 12.93 -27.97
CA SER A 99 3.61 13.12 -27.55
C SER A 99 3.91 14.58 -27.19
N ILE A 100 4.36 14.83 -25.96
CA ILE A 100 5.09 16.04 -25.61
C ILE A 100 6.51 15.88 -26.16
N GLY A 101 6.88 16.71 -27.13
CA GLY A 101 8.23 16.74 -27.67
C GLY A 101 9.19 17.35 -26.65
N LEU A 102 10.11 16.55 -26.11
CA LEU A 102 11.23 17.02 -25.31
C LEU A 102 12.51 16.97 -26.13
N VAL A 103 13.12 18.14 -26.26
CA VAL A 103 14.36 18.39 -26.98
C VAL A 103 15.51 17.66 -26.28
N SER A 104 16.28 16.91 -27.08
CA SER A 104 17.46 16.15 -26.67
C SER A 104 18.56 17.06 -26.11
N SER A 105 18.93 16.85 -24.85
CA SER A 105 20.28 17.16 -24.37
C SER A 105 20.73 16.10 -23.36
N SER A 106 21.54 15.18 -23.87
CA SER A 106 22.22 14.11 -23.17
C SER A 106 23.44 14.65 -22.41
N PHE A 107 23.43 14.62 -21.08
CA PHE A 107 24.65 14.83 -20.28
C PHE A 107 24.58 14.11 -18.93
N LEU A 108 25.33 13.00 -18.81
CA LEU A 108 26.36 12.70 -17.78
C LEU A 108 26.39 11.20 -17.36
N PRO A 109 27.58 10.68 -17.00
CA PRO A 109 27.86 9.25 -16.93
C PRO A 109 27.72 8.64 -15.53
N LEU A 110 27.62 7.32 -15.54
CA LEU A 110 27.61 6.36 -14.43
C LEU A 110 28.88 6.51 -13.55
N VAL A 111 28.70 6.57 -12.23
CA VAL A 111 29.79 6.36 -11.25
C VAL A 111 29.27 5.40 -10.19
N GLU A 112 29.96 4.27 -10.05
CA GLU A 112 29.86 3.31 -8.95
C GLU A 112 30.51 3.91 -7.69
N ASP A 113 29.90 3.76 -6.52
CA ASP A 113 30.51 3.09 -5.35
C ASP A 113 29.79 3.32 -4.00
N ASP A 114 29.83 2.24 -3.22
CA ASP A 114 29.65 1.99 -1.79
C ASP A 114 29.40 3.16 -0.82
N TRP A 115 28.34 3.05 -0.01
CA TRP A 115 28.20 3.81 1.24
C TRP A 115 27.78 2.93 2.42
N VAL A 116 28.73 2.79 3.35
CA VAL A 116 28.55 2.28 4.71
C VAL A 116 28.11 3.45 5.60
N TRP A 117 27.11 3.21 6.44
CA TRP A 117 26.59 4.17 7.42
C TRP A 117 27.54 4.29 8.61
N ASP A 118 28.06 5.49 8.87
CA ASP A 118 28.33 5.89 10.25
C ASP A 118 28.21 7.40 10.48
N ARG A 119 27.78 7.66 11.72
CA ARG A 119 27.45 8.89 12.46
C ARG A 119 28.00 10.26 12.01
N GLU A 120 27.11 11.24 12.20
CA GLU A 120 27.36 12.66 12.56
C GLU A 120 28.63 13.29 12.00
N SER A 121 28.52 13.94 10.84
CA SER A 121 29.37 15.08 10.52
C SER A 121 28.67 16.00 9.54
N GLU A 122 28.60 17.30 9.88
CA GLU A 122 28.25 18.36 8.96
C GLU A 122 29.15 18.27 7.71
N MET A 123 28.56 18.10 6.52
CA MET A 123 29.31 18.11 5.25
C MET A 123 28.95 19.34 4.43
N SER A 124 29.90 20.28 4.39
CA SER A 124 30.00 21.31 3.36
C SER A 124 30.55 20.70 2.07
N LEU A 125 29.81 20.83 0.97
CA LEU A 125 30.23 20.43 -0.37
C LEU A 125 31.26 21.43 -0.93
N SER A 126 32.46 20.96 -1.27
CA SER A 126 33.36 21.67 -2.19
C SER A 126 33.91 20.71 -3.25
N PRO A 127 33.94 21.05 -4.55
CA PRO A 127 34.37 20.15 -5.61
C PRO A 127 35.90 20.11 -5.79
N VAL A 128 36.38 18.91 -6.12
CA VAL A 128 37.76 18.53 -6.45
C VAL A 128 38.32 19.34 -7.63
N LYS A 129 39.44 20.05 -7.41
CA LYS A 129 40.19 20.80 -8.43
C LYS A 129 40.96 19.88 -9.37
N ARG A 130 40.78 20.05 -10.68
CA ARG A 130 41.66 19.52 -11.75
C ARG A 130 43.04 20.18 -11.68
N ARG A 131 44.11 19.39 -11.90
CA ARG A 131 45.50 19.87 -12.02
C ARG A 131 45.63 20.80 -13.23
N ILE A 132 46.08 22.03 -13.00
CA ILE A 132 46.56 22.98 -14.01
C ILE A 132 48.06 23.20 -13.75
N SER A 133 48.84 23.31 -14.82
CA SER A 133 50.29 23.50 -14.84
C SER A 133 50.78 24.72 -14.04
N HIS A 134 51.97 24.57 -13.47
CA HIS A 134 52.48 25.29 -12.29
C HIS A 134 52.98 26.73 -12.53
N GLU A 135 52.70 27.36 -13.67
CA GLU A 135 53.20 28.72 -13.99
C GLU A 135 52.11 29.80 -14.08
N ASP A 136 50.82 29.47 -14.12
CA ASP A 136 49.72 30.46 -14.18
C ASP A 136 49.10 30.83 -12.81
N ILE A 137 49.61 30.25 -11.72
CA ILE A 137 48.95 30.24 -10.40
C ILE A 137 49.04 31.60 -9.67
N SER A 138 50.12 32.37 -9.85
CA SER A 138 50.36 33.58 -9.02
C SER A 138 49.47 34.77 -9.36
N SER A 139 48.99 34.89 -10.61
CA SER A 139 48.12 36.00 -11.04
C SER A 139 46.63 35.69 -10.85
N ALA A 140 46.24 34.42 -10.95
CA ALA A 140 44.87 33.96 -10.74
C ALA A 140 44.49 33.88 -9.26
N GLU A 141 45.42 33.53 -8.37
CA GLU A 141 45.16 33.52 -6.92
C GLU A 141 44.92 34.93 -6.36
N ARG A 142 45.68 35.94 -6.78
CA ARG A 142 45.45 37.33 -6.31
C ARG A 142 44.11 37.92 -6.76
N LYS A 143 43.64 37.58 -7.98
CA LYS A 143 42.32 38.01 -8.48
C LYS A 143 41.17 37.27 -7.79
N ASN A 144 41.34 35.98 -7.47
CA ASN A 144 40.33 35.22 -6.73
C ASN A 144 40.21 35.64 -5.26
N VAL A 145 41.30 36.00 -4.58
CA VAL A 145 41.26 36.50 -3.21
C VAL A 145 40.52 37.84 -3.13
N LEU A 146 40.72 38.74 -4.10
CA LEU A 146 39.98 40.00 -4.18
C LEU A 146 38.49 39.78 -4.47
N GLY A 147 38.16 38.86 -5.40
CA GLY A 147 36.79 38.47 -5.69
C GLY A 147 36.07 37.85 -4.49
N GLN A 148 36.74 36.97 -3.74
CA GLN A 148 36.19 36.39 -2.51
C GLN A 148 36.03 37.42 -1.39
N ASN A 149 36.99 38.32 -1.20
CA ASN A 149 36.90 39.36 -0.19
C ASN A 149 35.79 40.37 -0.50
N VAL A 150 35.59 40.72 -1.78
CA VAL A 150 34.48 41.59 -2.22
C VAL A 150 33.14 40.88 -2.06
N LEU A 151 33.04 39.60 -2.44
CA LEU A 151 31.83 38.81 -2.25
C LEU A 151 31.48 38.68 -0.76
N HIS A 152 32.49 38.45 0.10
CA HIS A 152 32.33 38.41 1.54
C HIS A 152 31.90 39.78 2.08
N LEU A 153 32.49 40.88 1.63
CA LEU A 153 32.03 42.23 2.00
C LEU A 153 30.60 42.49 1.56
N VAL A 154 30.21 42.12 0.34
CA VAL A 154 28.85 42.31 -0.18
C VAL A 154 27.84 41.48 0.62
N LEU A 155 28.13 40.21 0.89
CA LEU A 155 27.26 39.32 1.67
C LEU A 155 27.12 39.75 3.14
N TYR A 156 28.18 40.34 3.73
CA TYR A 156 28.16 40.81 5.11
C TYR A 156 27.80 42.30 5.27
N SER A 157 27.72 43.07 4.18
CA SER A 157 27.38 44.51 4.19
C SER A 157 25.90 44.80 4.48
N GLY A 158 25.03 43.78 4.47
CA GLY A 158 23.58 43.94 4.54
C GLY A 158 22.93 44.53 3.28
N LEU A 159 23.72 44.80 2.22
CA LEU A 159 23.23 45.30 0.92
C LEU A 159 22.48 44.23 0.11
N VAL A 160 22.79 42.95 0.38
CA VAL A 160 22.05 41.80 -0.14
C VAL A 160 21.34 41.15 1.03
N ASP A 161 20.01 40.99 0.95
CA ASP A 161 19.27 40.20 1.93
C ASP A 161 19.65 38.73 1.75
N VAL A 162 20.69 38.30 2.47
CA VAL A 162 21.20 36.94 2.45
C VAL A 162 20.14 35.95 2.91
N THR A 163 19.20 36.36 3.77
CA THR A 163 18.11 35.49 4.24
C THR A 163 17.08 35.26 3.14
N ALA A 164 16.64 36.31 2.45
CA ALA A 164 15.79 36.17 1.27
C ALA A 164 16.49 35.41 0.14
N SER A 165 17.78 35.63 -0.06
CA SER A 165 18.57 34.97 -1.10
C SER A 165 18.77 33.48 -0.82
N LYS A 166 19.05 33.10 0.43
CA LYS A 166 19.07 31.70 0.88
C LYS A 166 17.71 31.03 0.69
N GLU A 167 16.62 31.72 1.01
CA GLU A 167 15.27 31.19 0.82
C GLU A 167 14.91 31.02 -0.66
N VAL A 168 15.30 31.96 -1.52
CA VAL A 168 15.13 31.84 -2.97
C VAL A 168 15.96 30.69 -3.52
N LEU A 169 17.25 30.59 -3.15
CA LEU A 169 18.12 29.48 -3.56
C LEU A 169 17.58 28.13 -3.10
N ARG A 170 17.07 28.05 -1.87
CA ARG A 170 16.41 26.85 -1.35
C ARG A 170 15.20 26.49 -2.21
N LYS A 171 14.27 27.45 -2.46
CA LYS A 171 13.10 27.21 -3.32
C LYS A 171 13.48 26.75 -4.73
N VAL A 172 14.48 27.38 -5.34
CA VAL A 172 14.97 27.02 -6.67
C VAL A 172 15.58 25.62 -6.65
N SER A 173 16.40 25.29 -5.63
CA SER A 173 17.01 23.97 -5.46
C SER A 173 15.94 22.89 -5.29
N THR A 174 14.98 23.08 -4.39
CA THR A 174 13.87 22.15 -4.17
C THR A 174 13.02 21.98 -5.44
N MET A 175 12.79 23.07 -6.19
CA MET A 175 12.05 22.99 -7.46
C MET A 175 12.85 22.21 -8.51
N TRP A 176 14.15 22.46 -8.63
CA TRP A 176 15.04 21.75 -9.54
C TRP A 176 15.13 20.27 -9.22
N GLU A 177 15.27 19.92 -7.94
CA GLU A 177 15.26 18.55 -7.45
C GLU A 177 13.95 17.85 -7.84
N LYS A 178 12.80 18.48 -7.56
CA LYS A 178 11.49 17.93 -7.97
C LYS A 178 11.40 17.70 -9.47
N ILE A 179 11.82 18.67 -10.29
CA ILE A 179 11.81 18.54 -11.74
C ILE A 179 12.75 17.42 -12.20
N ALA A 180 13.95 17.32 -11.62
CA ALA A 180 14.94 16.33 -11.98
C ALA A 180 14.48 14.90 -11.63
N VAL A 181 13.94 14.69 -10.43
CA VAL A 181 13.42 13.38 -10.00
C VAL A 181 12.22 12.97 -10.85
N MET A 182 11.27 13.88 -11.10
CA MET A 182 10.15 13.60 -12.00
C MET A 182 10.64 13.28 -13.42
N ALA A 183 11.56 14.07 -13.98
CA ALA A 183 12.11 13.82 -15.30
C ALA A 183 12.83 12.47 -15.37
N TYR A 184 13.59 12.10 -14.34
CA TYR A 184 14.23 10.79 -14.22
C TYR A 184 13.20 9.65 -14.22
N ALA A 185 12.19 9.73 -13.36
CA ALA A 185 11.14 8.72 -13.24
C ALA A 185 10.35 8.51 -14.55
N TRP A 186 10.13 9.55 -15.34
CA TRP A 186 9.49 9.43 -16.65
C TRP A 186 10.46 9.03 -17.77
N THR A 187 11.74 9.30 -17.62
CA THR A 187 12.77 8.91 -18.60
C THR A 187 13.09 7.41 -18.50
N ILE A 188 13.11 6.83 -17.30
CA ILE A 188 13.37 5.38 -17.15
C ILE A 188 12.24 4.51 -17.73
N THR A 189 11.06 5.10 -17.90
CA THR A 189 9.89 4.46 -18.52
C THR A 189 9.74 4.83 -20.01
N ASP A 190 10.74 5.49 -20.60
CA ASP A 190 10.80 5.75 -22.04
C ASP A 190 11.42 4.55 -22.78
N TYR A 191 10.56 3.63 -23.18
CA TYR A 191 10.96 2.40 -23.87
C TYR A 191 11.56 2.61 -25.26
N SER A 192 11.45 3.82 -25.84
CA SER A 192 12.09 4.12 -27.13
C SER A 192 13.63 4.06 -27.05
N LYS A 193 14.19 4.33 -25.86
CA LYS A 193 15.63 4.33 -25.62
C LYS A 193 16.19 2.94 -25.28
N LYS A 194 15.32 1.98 -24.94
CA LYS A 194 15.66 0.61 -24.47
C LYS A 194 16.88 0.59 -23.53
N ALA A 195 16.96 1.55 -22.60
CA ALA A 195 18.06 1.65 -21.66
C ALA A 195 17.99 0.54 -20.59
N ASN A 196 19.13 0.18 -20.00
CA ASN A 196 19.24 -0.82 -18.93
C ASN A 196 18.68 -2.21 -19.30
N LEU A 197 19.09 -2.73 -20.46
CA LEU A 197 18.74 -4.09 -20.88
C LEU A 197 19.64 -5.13 -20.20
N TYR A 198 19.02 -6.10 -19.52
CA TYR A 198 19.69 -7.18 -18.82
C TYR A 198 19.64 -8.45 -19.67
N ALA A 199 20.79 -9.11 -19.78
CA ALA A 199 20.84 -10.48 -20.29
C ALA A 199 20.33 -11.46 -19.21
N SER A 200 19.71 -12.56 -19.62
CA SER A 200 19.19 -13.57 -18.69
C SER A 200 20.27 -14.14 -17.76
N ALA A 201 21.51 -14.27 -18.26
CA ALA A 201 22.65 -14.69 -17.44
C ALA A 201 22.94 -13.71 -16.29
N GLN A 202 22.81 -12.40 -16.53
CA GLN A 202 22.99 -11.37 -15.50
C GLN A 202 21.84 -11.37 -14.49
N LEU A 203 20.61 -11.61 -14.94
CA LEU A 203 19.45 -11.74 -14.05
C LEU A 203 19.65 -12.89 -13.07
N TYR A 204 20.02 -14.08 -13.56
CA TYR A 204 20.16 -15.27 -12.71
C TYR A 204 21.49 -15.35 -11.95
N SER A 205 22.53 -14.62 -12.33
CA SER A 205 23.73 -14.52 -11.49
C SER A 205 23.45 -13.71 -10.23
N ARG A 206 22.66 -12.63 -10.35
CA ARG A 206 22.26 -11.80 -9.21
C ARG A 206 21.13 -12.43 -8.40
N HIS A 207 20.19 -13.08 -9.08
CA HIS A 207 18.97 -13.66 -8.50
C HIS A 207 18.78 -15.11 -8.97
N PRO A 208 19.56 -16.06 -8.42
CA PRO A 208 19.62 -17.43 -8.92
C PRO A 208 18.30 -18.18 -8.83
N CYS A 209 17.52 -17.87 -7.80
CA CYS A 209 16.25 -18.51 -7.50
C CYS A 209 15.22 -17.49 -7.00
N GLY A 210 13.95 -17.87 -7.14
CA GLY A 210 12.82 -17.06 -6.72
C GLY A 210 11.60 -17.92 -6.39
N HIS A 211 10.58 -17.23 -5.90
CA HIS A 211 9.29 -17.80 -5.56
C HIS A 211 8.20 -16.91 -6.13
N TYR A 212 7.31 -17.50 -6.93
CA TYR A 212 6.18 -16.78 -7.49
C TYR A 212 5.16 -16.46 -6.37
N LEU A 213 4.83 -15.18 -6.22
CA LEU A 213 3.92 -14.69 -5.18
C LEU A 213 2.49 -14.49 -5.71
N SER A 214 2.34 -13.76 -6.80
CA SER A 214 1.01 -13.35 -7.28
C SER A 214 1.01 -12.85 -8.71
N ASP A 215 -0.14 -12.97 -9.37
CA ASP A 215 -0.46 -12.22 -10.59
C ASP A 215 -1.23 -10.95 -10.22
N GLY A 216 -0.88 -9.86 -10.89
CA GLY A 216 -1.75 -8.73 -11.16
C GLY A 216 -2.32 -8.79 -12.57
N ALA A 217 -3.07 -7.77 -12.97
CA ALA A 217 -3.65 -7.71 -14.31
C ALA A 217 -2.60 -7.53 -15.41
N LEU A 218 -1.50 -6.83 -15.14
CA LEU A 218 -0.43 -6.55 -16.11
C LEU A 218 0.96 -6.97 -15.62
N LYS A 219 1.03 -7.58 -14.44
CA LYS A 219 2.29 -7.85 -13.75
C LYS A 219 2.26 -9.18 -13.04
N GLU A 220 3.44 -9.73 -12.85
CA GLU A 220 3.66 -10.88 -11.97
C GLU A 220 4.70 -10.51 -10.94
N VAL A 221 4.48 -10.95 -9.70
CA VAL A 221 5.33 -10.59 -8.58
C VAL A 221 6.01 -11.85 -8.06
N PHE A 222 7.33 -11.75 -7.88
CA PHE A 222 8.18 -12.82 -7.38
C PHE A 222 8.93 -12.34 -6.13
N LYS A 223 9.10 -13.22 -5.15
CA LYS A 223 10.07 -13.07 -4.06
C LYS A 223 11.38 -13.66 -4.53
N VAL A 224 12.46 -12.89 -4.47
CA VAL A 224 13.79 -13.34 -4.88
C VAL A 224 14.81 -13.06 -3.79
N PHE A 225 15.89 -13.82 -3.79
CA PHE A 225 17.04 -13.51 -2.95
C PHE A 225 18.11 -12.81 -3.79
N SER A 226 18.45 -11.59 -3.41
CA SER A 226 19.55 -10.83 -3.99
C SER A 226 20.88 -11.34 -3.41
N SER A 227 21.67 -12.02 -4.23
CA SER A 227 22.94 -12.62 -3.79
C SER A 227 23.97 -11.54 -3.42
N GLU A 228 23.94 -10.42 -4.14
CA GLU A 228 24.82 -9.27 -3.93
C GLU A 228 24.52 -8.56 -2.60
N GLN A 229 23.24 -8.25 -2.36
CA GLN A 229 22.79 -7.47 -1.21
C GLN A 229 22.44 -8.33 0.01
N LYS A 230 22.50 -9.66 -0.14
CA LYS A 230 22.16 -10.68 0.87
C LYS A 230 20.82 -10.45 1.55
N ARG A 231 19.79 -10.09 0.78
CA ARG A 231 18.44 -9.78 1.28
C ARG A 231 17.36 -10.32 0.35
N LEU A 232 16.16 -10.48 0.92
CA LEU A 232 14.95 -10.79 0.16
C LEU A 232 14.38 -9.52 -0.47
N GLU A 233 13.97 -9.64 -1.73
CA GLU A 233 13.40 -8.56 -2.53
C GLU A 233 12.13 -9.06 -3.24
N ALA A 234 11.24 -8.13 -3.56
CA ALA A 234 10.13 -8.41 -4.46
C ALA A 234 10.48 -7.90 -5.87
N VAL A 235 10.12 -8.66 -6.90
CA VAL A 235 10.35 -8.32 -8.30
C VAL A 235 9.03 -8.35 -9.03
N SER A 236 8.61 -7.21 -9.55
CA SER A 236 7.49 -7.10 -10.47
C SER A 236 7.99 -7.25 -11.91
N VAL A 237 7.34 -8.10 -12.69
CA VAL A 237 7.63 -8.35 -14.11
C VAL A 237 6.38 -8.01 -14.93
N MET A 238 6.51 -7.08 -15.88
CA MET A 238 5.42 -6.54 -16.68
C MET A 238 5.72 -6.71 -18.17
N ASP A 239 4.77 -7.24 -18.95
CA ASP A 239 4.93 -7.38 -20.40
C ASP A 239 4.63 -6.04 -21.09
N ILE A 240 5.64 -5.47 -21.75
CA ILE A 240 5.54 -4.21 -22.49
C ILE A 240 5.53 -4.42 -24.01
N GLY A 241 5.50 -5.66 -24.48
CA GLY A 241 5.35 -6.01 -25.89
C GLY A 241 3.98 -5.64 -26.45
N ASP A 242 2.95 -5.56 -25.60
CA ASP A 242 1.64 -5.05 -25.95
C ASP A 242 1.57 -3.53 -25.71
N ILE A 243 1.43 -2.75 -26.80
CA ILE A 243 1.34 -1.28 -26.76
C ILE A 243 0.20 -0.81 -25.85
N SER A 244 -0.89 -1.56 -25.75
CA SER A 244 -2.04 -1.19 -24.92
C SER A 244 -1.74 -1.23 -23.42
N ASN A 245 -0.70 -1.97 -23.00
CA ASN A 245 -0.29 -2.08 -21.61
C ASN A 245 0.80 -1.08 -21.23
N GLN A 246 1.50 -0.50 -22.21
CA GLN A 246 2.65 0.37 -21.95
C GLN A 246 2.28 1.57 -21.08
N ASP A 247 1.16 2.23 -21.32
CA ASP A 247 0.80 3.44 -20.56
C ASP A 247 0.60 3.14 -19.06
N ALA A 248 -0.09 2.05 -18.72
CA ALA A 248 -0.30 1.63 -17.34
C ALA A 248 1.02 1.21 -16.66
N VAL A 249 1.90 0.49 -17.39
CA VAL A 249 3.22 0.09 -16.87
C VAL A 249 4.11 1.31 -16.63
N ARG A 250 4.12 2.28 -17.57
CA ARG A 250 4.87 3.53 -17.43
C ARG A 250 4.39 4.33 -16.22
N LEU A 251 3.08 4.44 -16.03
CA LEU A 251 2.49 5.08 -14.85
C LEU A 251 2.91 4.38 -13.56
N GLU A 252 2.81 3.05 -13.51
CA GLU A 252 3.17 2.27 -12.32
C GLU A 252 4.65 2.47 -11.95
N VAL A 253 5.56 2.31 -12.92
CA VAL A 253 7.00 2.40 -12.66
C VAL A 253 7.42 3.84 -12.34
N ALA A 254 6.95 4.84 -13.09
CA ALA A 254 7.34 6.22 -12.87
C ALA A 254 6.92 6.71 -11.47
N HIS A 255 5.67 6.46 -11.06
CA HIS A 255 5.22 6.86 -9.73
C HIS A 255 5.89 6.04 -8.62
N SER A 256 6.19 4.76 -8.85
CA SER A 256 6.94 3.94 -7.88
C SER A 256 8.34 4.50 -7.64
N VAL A 257 9.06 4.86 -8.70
CA VAL A 257 10.40 5.47 -8.61
C VAL A 257 10.33 6.84 -7.92
N LEU A 258 9.35 7.67 -8.28
CA LEU A 258 9.15 9.00 -7.69
C LEU A 258 8.90 8.93 -6.17
N LEU A 259 8.10 7.97 -5.72
CA LEU A 259 7.78 7.81 -4.30
C LEU A 259 8.88 7.05 -3.53
N SER A 260 9.62 6.17 -4.21
CA SER A 260 10.83 5.55 -3.65
C SER A 260 11.87 6.61 -3.29
N ASP A 261 12.12 7.56 -4.18
CA ASP A 261 13.01 8.70 -3.94
C ASP A 261 12.61 9.46 -2.66
N ALA A 262 11.31 9.68 -2.45
CA ALA A 262 10.82 10.31 -1.22
C ALA A 262 11.04 9.44 0.04
N CYS A 263 11.04 8.11 -0.10
CA CYS A 263 11.35 7.21 1.00
C CYS A 263 12.85 7.24 1.36
N GLU A 264 13.71 7.29 0.35
CA GLU A 264 15.17 7.29 0.51
C GLU A 264 15.68 8.59 1.13
N HIS A 265 15.10 9.72 0.75
CA HIS A 265 15.41 11.03 1.33
C HIS A 265 14.72 11.29 2.68
N GLY A 266 14.08 10.27 3.28
CA GLY A 266 13.49 10.36 4.62
C GLY A 266 12.22 11.23 4.73
N ILE A 267 11.58 11.60 3.61
CA ILE A 267 10.34 12.37 3.61
C ILE A 267 9.18 11.54 4.15
N CYS A 268 9.05 10.31 3.67
CA CYS A 268 7.97 9.43 4.07
C CYS A 268 8.45 7.97 4.05
N PRO A 269 8.53 7.29 5.21
CA PRO A 269 8.92 5.88 5.24
C PRO A 269 7.81 4.97 4.69
N ASN A 270 6.61 5.51 4.46
CA ASN A 270 5.41 4.78 4.10
C ASN A 270 5.24 4.55 2.58
N PHE A 271 6.30 4.74 1.79
CA PHE A 271 6.35 4.36 0.37
C PHE A 271 7.28 3.17 0.15
N LEU A 272 6.97 2.38 -0.89
CA LEU A 272 7.82 1.28 -1.31
C LEU A 272 9.16 1.78 -1.84
N ARG A 273 10.25 1.19 -1.35
CA ARG A 273 11.58 1.38 -1.92
C ARG A 273 11.74 0.55 -3.20
N VAL A 274 12.12 1.21 -4.27
CA VAL A 274 12.51 0.62 -5.56
C VAL A 274 14.03 0.61 -5.62
N TYR A 275 14.61 -0.57 -5.68
CA TYR A 275 16.07 -0.73 -5.76
C TYR A 275 16.59 -0.59 -7.18
N GLU A 276 15.84 -1.08 -8.16
CA GLU A 276 16.30 -1.06 -9.55
C GLU A 276 15.14 -1.27 -10.53
N VAL A 277 15.25 -0.66 -11.70
CA VAL A 277 14.32 -0.81 -12.83
C VAL A 277 15.14 -1.12 -14.08
N PHE A 278 14.82 -2.22 -14.76
CA PHE A 278 15.54 -2.67 -15.95
C PHE A 278 14.64 -3.43 -16.91
N LEU A 279 15.12 -3.65 -18.12
CA LEU A 279 14.41 -4.38 -19.17
C LEU A 279 15.06 -5.74 -19.42
N ALA A 280 14.29 -6.75 -19.81
CA ALA A 280 14.84 -8.01 -20.32
C ALA A 280 13.94 -8.60 -21.40
N HIS A 281 14.52 -9.39 -22.31
CA HIS A 281 13.79 -10.06 -23.39
C HIS A 281 13.07 -11.33 -22.94
N GLU A 282 13.45 -11.85 -21.78
CA GLU A 282 12.91 -13.09 -21.25
C GLU A 282 12.14 -12.82 -19.96
N ARG A 283 11.04 -13.53 -19.81
CA ARG A 283 10.31 -13.67 -18.56
C ARG A 283 11.07 -14.65 -17.62
N PRO A 284 10.92 -14.58 -16.29
CA PRO A 284 11.61 -15.49 -15.41
C PRO A 284 11.26 -16.95 -15.70
N HIS A 285 12.27 -17.81 -15.67
CA HIS A 285 12.12 -19.21 -15.99
C HIS A 285 11.36 -19.93 -14.85
N PRO A 286 10.23 -20.61 -15.15
CA PRO A 286 9.42 -21.28 -14.12
C PRO A 286 10.19 -22.26 -13.23
N ALA A 287 11.18 -22.97 -13.79
CA ALA A 287 11.99 -23.90 -12.99
C ALA A 287 12.92 -23.21 -11.98
N ARG A 288 13.21 -21.90 -12.12
CA ARG A 288 14.08 -21.16 -11.21
C ARG A 288 13.31 -20.29 -10.24
N TRP A 289 12.25 -19.63 -10.72
CA TRP A 289 11.50 -18.63 -9.95
C TRP A 289 10.05 -19.07 -9.64
N GLY A 290 9.63 -20.22 -10.15
CA GLY A 290 8.27 -20.70 -10.05
C GLY A 290 7.32 -20.07 -11.07
N SER A 291 6.07 -20.52 -11.05
CA SER A 291 4.96 -20.02 -11.86
C SER A 291 3.66 -20.11 -11.06
N LYS A 292 2.56 -19.60 -11.64
CA LYS A 292 1.21 -19.71 -11.05
C LYS A 292 0.84 -21.14 -10.64
N THR A 293 1.21 -22.13 -11.46
CA THR A 293 0.91 -23.55 -11.20
C THR A 293 1.96 -24.23 -10.33
N HIS A 294 3.22 -23.75 -10.36
CA HIS A 294 4.35 -24.33 -9.64
C HIS A 294 5.12 -23.24 -8.92
N ARG A 295 4.60 -22.79 -7.78
CA ARG A 295 5.07 -21.55 -7.14
C ARG A 295 6.45 -21.67 -6.51
N LYS A 296 6.77 -22.84 -5.94
CA LYS A 296 8.09 -23.16 -5.36
C LYS A 296 8.79 -24.11 -6.32
N PRO A 297 9.98 -23.76 -6.86
CA PRO A 297 10.86 -24.77 -7.44
C PRO A 297 11.11 -25.85 -6.39
N VAL A 298 10.79 -27.11 -6.69
CA VAL A 298 10.59 -28.18 -5.69
C VAL A 298 11.86 -28.61 -4.94
N GLU A 299 13.06 -28.09 -5.22
CA GLU A 299 14.29 -28.80 -4.81
C GLU A 299 15.41 -28.00 -4.10
N LEU A 300 15.28 -26.69 -3.81
CA LEU A 300 16.47 -25.89 -3.43
C LEU A 300 16.58 -25.36 -2.00
N LEU A 301 15.63 -25.66 -1.10
CA LEU A 301 15.74 -25.27 0.33
C LEU A 301 16.14 -26.42 1.26
N THR A 302 16.30 -27.65 0.75
CA THR A 302 16.62 -28.84 1.56
C THR A 302 18.05 -29.35 1.45
N SER A 303 18.91 -28.75 0.62
CA SER A 303 20.26 -29.27 0.41
C SER A 303 21.27 -28.13 0.29
N GLY A 304 21.86 -27.73 1.42
CA GLY A 304 23.18 -27.11 1.38
C GLY A 304 24.15 -28.12 0.77
N ASN A 305 24.80 -27.73 -0.33
CA ASN A 305 25.67 -28.53 -1.21
C ASN A 305 24.96 -29.19 -2.40
N ALA A 306 24.81 -28.42 -3.47
CA ALA A 306 24.96 -28.96 -4.82
C ALA A 306 25.59 -27.89 -5.71
N ASN A 307 26.87 -28.08 -6.05
CA ASN A 307 27.50 -27.41 -7.18
C ASN A 307 26.65 -27.72 -8.42
N LEU A 308 26.00 -26.71 -9.00
CA LEU A 308 25.37 -26.81 -10.32
C LEU A 308 26.37 -26.33 -11.37
N ASP A 309 27.45 -27.08 -11.52
CA ASP A 309 28.26 -27.08 -12.74
C ASP A 309 27.83 -28.32 -13.55
N GLY A 310 27.04 -28.08 -14.60
CA GLY A 310 26.62 -29.10 -15.56
C GLY A 310 25.91 -28.48 -16.76
N PRO A 311 26.45 -28.57 -17.99
CA PRO A 311 25.81 -28.07 -19.19
C PRO A 311 24.83 -29.12 -19.72
N GLU A 312 23.60 -29.15 -19.20
CA GLU A 312 22.56 -29.96 -19.82
C GLU A 312 21.92 -29.20 -20.98
N SER A 313 22.00 -29.83 -22.15
CA SER A 313 21.63 -29.29 -23.44
C SER A 313 20.12 -29.05 -23.55
N PRO A 314 19.66 -28.02 -24.29
CA PRO A 314 18.24 -27.76 -24.47
C PRO A 314 17.60 -28.88 -25.31
N GLN A 315 16.85 -29.78 -24.66
CA GLN A 315 15.93 -30.65 -25.36
C GLN A 315 14.81 -29.80 -25.95
N LYS A 316 14.78 -29.78 -27.29
CA LYS A 316 13.75 -29.20 -28.14
C LYS A 316 12.36 -29.69 -27.71
N GLN A 317 11.66 -28.90 -26.90
CA GLN A 317 10.20 -28.89 -26.98
C GLN A 317 9.81 -28.08 -28.21
N THR A 318 9.04 -28.73 -29.06
CA THR A 318 8.54 -28.29 -30.35
C THR A 318 7.81 -26.95 -30.20
N GLN A 319 8.53 -25.85 -30.44
CA GLN A 319 7.92 -24.54 -30.65
C GLN A 319 7.20 -24.58 -31.99
N THR A 320 5.87 -24.53 -31.96
CA THR A 320 5.07 -24.12 -33.11
C THR A 320 5.47 -22.67 -33.44
N PRO A 321 5.99 -22.37 -34.64
CA PRO A 321 6.43 -21.01 -34.95
C PRO A 321 5.19 -20.14 -35.14
N LEU A 322 4.90 -19.29 -34.16
CA LEU A 322 3.98 -18.17 -34.34
C LEU A 322 4.78 -17.04 -34.98
N SER A 323 4.53 -16.83 -36.27
CA SER A 323 5.04 -15.73 -37.07
C SER A 323 4.54 -14.37 -36.54
N ASP A 324 5.42 -13.65 -35.86
CA ASP A 324 5.75 -12.21 -35.98
C ASP A 324 6.56 -11.84 -34.72
N ASP A 325 7.87 -12.11 -34.75
CA ASP A 325 8.80 -11.79 -33.65
C ASP A 325 9.03 -10.28 -33.59
N CYS A 326 8.06 -9.55 -33.03
CA CYS A 326 8.41 -8.40 -32.23
C CYS A 326 9.07 -8.96 -30.96
N GLU A 327 10.39 -8.83 -30.82
CA GLU A 327 11.15 -9.26 -29.63
C GLU A 327 10.37 -8.83 -28.37
N ARG A 328 9.72 -9.79 -27.71
CA ARG A 328 8.96 -9.52 -26.49
C ARG A 328 9.92 -8.92 -25.46
N LEU A 329 9.46 -7.86 -24.81
CA LEU A 329 10.26 -7.08 -23.88
C LEU A 329 9.48 -6.96 -22.59
N PHE A 330 10.17 -7.17 -21.48
CA PHE A 330 9.58 -7.17 -20.15
C PHE A 330 10.24 -6.08 -19.32
N GLN A 331 9.40 -5.32 -18.62
CA GLN A 331 9.81 -4.37 -17.60
C GLN A 331 9.93 -5.08 -16.25
N TYR A 332 11.13 -5.05 -15.68
CA TYR A 332 11.40 -5.53 -14.32
C TYR A 332 11.52 -4.35 -13.37
N MET A 333 10.95 -4.49 -12.18
CA MET A 333 11.09 -3.55 -11.07
C MET A 333 11.41 -4.32 -9.79
N ARG A 334 12.64 -4.14 -9.28
CA ARG A 334 13.10 -4.69 -8.00
C ARG A 334 12.75 -3.72 -6.89
N MET A 335 12.12 -4.24 -5.84
CA MET A 335 11.58 -3.44 -4.75
C MET A 335 11.74 -4.15 -3.39
N GLU A 336 11.55 -3.38 -2.32
CA GLU A 336 11.58 -3.93 -0.97
C GLU A 336 10.52 -5.03 -0.79
N PHE A 337 10.92 -6.12 -0.13
CA PHE A 337 10.00 -7.20 0.20
C PHE A 337 9.26 -6.89 1.51
N CYS A 338 7.95 -6.69 1.40
CA CYS A 338 7.02 -6.54 2.52
C CYS A 338 6.59 -7.92 3.05
N ASP A 339 7.24 -8.34 4.12
CA ASP A 339 7.10 -9.66 4.72
C ASP A 339 5.77 -9.89 5.43
N GLY A 340 5.06 -8.83 5.82
CA GLY A 340 3.70 -8.93 6.35
C GLY A 340 2.61 -9.05 5.27
N GLY A 341 2.97 -9.01 3.98
CA GLY A 341 2.02 -9.02 2.87
C GLY A 341 1.17 -7.75 2.79
N ASP A 342 0.05 -7.80 2.07
CA ASP A 342 -0.93 -6.72 2.08
C ASP A 342 -1.81 -6.74 3.33
N LEU A 343 -2.38 -5.59 3.65
CA LEU A 343 -3.12 -5.38 4.89
C LEU A 343 -4.47 -6.11 4.93
N GLU A 344 -5.08 -6.42 3.79
CA GLU A 344 -6.33 -7.19 3.73
C GLU A 344 -6.08 -8.65 4.14
N ASP A 345 -5.11 -9.30 3.50
CA ASP A 345 -4.75 -10.67 3.83
C ASP A 345 -4.12 -10.77 5.22
N PHE A 346 -3.36 -9.77 5.65
CA PHE A 346 -2.82 -9.72 7.01
C PHE A 346 -3.91 -9.78 8.08
N ILE A 347 -5.03 -9.05 7.91
CA ILE A 347 -6.14 -9.09 8.86
C ILE A 347 -6.82 -10.47 8.83
N SER A 348 -6.93 -11.09 7.65
CA SER A 348 -7.53 -12.41 7.50
C SER A 348 -6.79 -13.52 8.27
N LEU A 349 -5.48 -13.32 8.51
CA LEU A 349 -4.61 -14.20 9.28
C LEU A 349 -4.72 -13.99 10.80
N GLN A 350 -5.36 -12.92 11.27
CA GLN A 350 -5.47 -12.65 12.70
C GLN A 350 -6.55 -13.48 13.37
N GLU A 351 -6.37 -13.74 14.65
CA GLU A 351 -7.40 -14.36 15.48
C GLU A 351 -8.70 -13.54 15.41
N ASN A 352 -9.81 -14.22 15.12
CA ASN A 352 -11.13 -13.61 14.92
C ASN A 352 -11.23 -12.58 13.77
N LYS A 353 -10.21 -12.50 12.89
CA LYS A 353 -10.13 -11.56 11.76
C LYS A 353 -10.35 -10.11 12.17
N ALA A 354 -9.70 -9.69 13.26
CA ALA A 354 -9.80 -8.33 13.79
C ALA A 354 -8.45 -7.85 14.31
N LEU A 355 -8.24 -6.52 14.27
CA LEU A 355 -7.05 -5.88 14.84
C LEU A 355 -7.39 -5.18 16.16
N PRO A 356 -6.46 -5.12 17.13
CA PRO A 356 -6.59 -4.22 18.27
C PRO A 356 -6.77 -2.78 17.79
N LEU A 357 -7.91 -2.16 18.11
CA LEU A 357 -8.32 -0.90 17.49
C LEU A 357 -7.37 0.26 17.85
N GLU A 358 -7.18 0.52 19.14
CA GLU A 358 -6.38 1.68 19.60
C GLU A 358 -4.88 1.55 19.33
N SER A 359 -4.33 0.35 19.51
CA SER A 359 -2.88 0.11 19.47
C SER A 359 -2.36 -0.34 18.11
N VAL A 360 -3.23 -0.76 17.18
CA VAL A 360 -2.83 -1.26 15.86
C VAL A 360 -3.62 -0.59 14.74
N ALA A 361 -4.96 -0.72 14.71
CA ALA A 361 -5.77 -0.23 13.59
C ALA A 361 -5.69 1.30 13.43
N VAL A 362 -5.76 2.06 14.53
CA VAL A 362 -5.62 3.53 14.51
C VAL A 362 -4.21 3.97 14.08
N PRO A 363 -3.10 3.43 14.62
CA PRO A 363 -1.75 3.67 14.10
C PRO A 363 -1.55 3.30 12.63
N PHE A 364 -2.09 2.18 12.17
CA PHE A 364 -1.99 1.77 10.77
C PHE A 364 -2.74 2.76 9.88
N PHE A 365 -3.97 3.11 10.24
CA PHE A 365 -4.75 4.10 9.52
C PHE A 365 -4.06 5.47 9.48
N PHE A 366 -3.43 5.89 10.57
CA PHE A 366 -2.61 7.11 10.61
C PHE A 366 -1.46 7.06 9.59
N GLN A 367 -0.71 5.95 9.53
CA GLN A 367 0.37 5.78 8.54
C GLN A 367 -0.15 5.85 7.10
N MET A 368 -1.34 5.28 6.83
CA MET A 368 -1.99 5.36 5.51
C MET A 368 -2.38 6.79 5.14
N VAL A 369 -2.94 7.54 6.09
CA VAL A 369 -3.31 8.96 5.86
C VAL A 369 -2.05 9.79 5.63
N PHE A 370 -0.99 9.54 6.42
CA PHE A 370 0.28 10.26 6.29
C PHE A 370 0.94 10.02 4.93
N SER A 371 0.96 8.78 4.42
CA SER A 371 1.54 8.49 3.10
C SER A 371 0.81 9.24 1.99
N LEU A 372 -0.52 9.26 2.01
CA LEU A 372 -1.32 10.01 1.04
C LEU A 372 -1.13 11.52 1.19
N TYR A 373 -1.00 12.02 2.41
CA TYR A 373 -0.71 13.43 2.68
C TYR A 373 0.64 13.82 2.04
N CYS A 374 1.69 13.06 2.30
CA CYS A 374 3.02 13.31 1.72
C CYS A 374 3.00 13.23 0.19
N ALA A 375 2.34 12.21 -0.39
CA ALA A 375 2.25 12.04 -1.83
C ALA A 375 1.53 13.23 -2.50
N ARG A 376 0.44 13.70 -1.89
CA ARG A 376 -0.31 14.87 -2.35
C ARG A 376 0.50 16.16 -2.25
N GLU A 377 1.08 16.45 -1.08
CA GLU A 377 1.78 17.72 -0.86
C GLU A 377 3.09 17.81 -1.65
N LYS A 378 3.83 16.70 -1.79
CA LYS A 378 5.11 16.72 -2.50
C LYS A 378 4.93 16.60 -4.02
N PHE A 379 3.97 15.79 -4.48
CA PHE A 379 3.86 15.37 -5.88
C PHE A 379 2.50 15.65 -6.54
N ASN A 380 1.53 16.27 -5.87
CA ASN A 380 0.15 16.41 -6.39
C ASN A 380 -0.50 15.09 -6.80
N LEU A 381 -0.09 14.00 -6.16
CA LEU A 381 -0.51 12.65 -6.52
C LEU A 381 -1.96 12.41 -6.12
N ARG A 382 -2.73 11.85 -7.05
CA ARG A 382 -4.00 11.16 -6.82
C ARG A 382 -3.81 9.70 -7.22
N HIS A 383 -4.20 8.76 -6.38
CA HIS A 383 -3.91 7.34 -6.57
C HIS A 383 -5.03 6.62 -7.34
N TYR A 384 -6.29 6.97 -7.09
CA TYR A 384 -7.50 6.40 -7.70
C TYR A 384 -7.73 4.88 -7.48
N ASP A 385 -6.92 4.22 -6.65
CA ASP A 385 -7.07 2.80 -6.31
C ASP A 385 -6.68 2.53 -4.86
N ILE A 386 -7.15 3.37 -3.95
CA ILE A 386 -6.90 3.20 -2.51
C ILE A 386 -7.78 2.06 -1.96
N LYS A 387 -7.12 1.05 -1.39
CA LYS A 387 -7.71 -0.15 -0.77
C LYS A 387 -6.65 -0.87 0.07
N LEU A 388 -7.07 -1.71 1.02
CA LEU A 388 -6.13 -2.40 1.91
C LEU A 388 -5.15 -3.32 1.17
N LEU A 389 -5.54 -3.90 0.02
CA LEU A 389 -4.65 -4.67 -0.87
C LEU A 389 -3.43 -3.88 -1.37
N ASN A 390 -3.53 -2.54 -1.41
CA ASN A 390 -2.46 -1.67 -1.92
C ASN A 390 -1.65 -1.03 -0.77
N PHE A 391 -1.87 -1.48 0.47
CA PHE A 391 -1.06 -1.14 1.62
C PHE A 391 -0.36 -2.40 2.13
N PHE A 392 0.96 -2.44 2.00
CA PHE A 392 1.79 -3.55 2.38
C PHE A 392 2.44 -3.33 3.75
N LEU A 393 2.70 -4.41 4.47
CA LEU A 393 3.30 -4.37 5.80
C LEU A 393 4.76 -4.80 5.73
N LYS A 394 5.66 -3.89 6.13
CA LYS A 394 7.09 -4.16 6.23
C LYS A 394 7.51 -4.16 7.69
N ASP A 395 8.13 -5.25 8.19
CA ASP A 395 8.65 -5.25 9.56
C ASP A 395 9.63 -4.09 9.72
N ILE A 396 9.45 -3.33 10.81
CA ILE A 396 10.29 -2.20 11.19
C ILE A 396 11.74 -2.61 11.46
N GLY A 397 12.01 -3.91 11.61
CA GLY A 397 13.37 -4.45 11.69
C GLY A 397 13.86 -4.43 13.14
N ARG A 398 13.08 -5.02 14.04
CA ARG A 398 13.37 -5.10 15.49
C ARG A 398 14.75 -5.62 15.83
N SER A 399 15.34 -6.46 14.99
CA SER A 399 16.70 -6.98 15.18
C SER A 399 17.75 -5.88 15.29
N ASN A 400 17.47 -4.70 14.72
CA ASN A 400 18.37 -3.55 14.67
C ASN A 400 18.07 -2.52 15.77
N LEU A 401 17.01 -2.71 16.55
CA LEU A 401 16.66 -1.84 17.67
C LEU A 401 17.32 -2.35 18.96
N THR A 402 17.95 -1.44 19.71
CA THR A 402 18.52 -1.70 21.04
C THR A 402 17.43 -1.72 22.12
N LYS A 403 16.34 -2.45 21.88
CA LYS A 403 15.22 -2.58 22.82
C LYS A 403 15.09 -3.99 23.36
N ALA A 404 14.70 -4.07 24.64
CA ALA A 404 14.35 -5.34 25.25
C ALA A 404 13.21 -6.01 24.48
N PRO A 405 13.22 -7.33 24.34
CA PRO A 405 12.23 -8.02 23.51
C PRO A 405 10.82 -7.95 24.08
N GLY A 406 9.82 -8.04 23.20
CA GLY A 406 8.41 -7.82 23.57
C GLY A 406 8.04 -6.36 23.86
N ARG A 407 9.00 -5.42 23.79
CA ARG A 407 8.70 -3.98 23.90
C ARG A 407 8.09 -3.44 22.62
N ASP A 408 7.26 -2.42 22.80
CA ASP A 408 6.62 -1.70 21.72
C ASP A 408 7.64 -0.92 20.90
N ALA A 409 7.39 -0.87 19.58
CA ALA A 409 8.08 0.03 18.69
C ALA A 409 7.40 1.40 18.77
N VAL A 410 8.19 2.47 18.84
CA VAL A 410 7.69 3.84 19.04
C VAL A 410 8.12 4.70 17.87
N LEU A 411 7.15 5.17 17.09
CA LEU A 411 7.36 6.05 15.95
C LEU A 411 6.86 7.45 16.27
N HIS A 412 7.70 8.46 16.06
CA HIS A 412 7.33 9.85 16.22
C HIS A 412 7.18 10.50 14.85
N TYR A 413 5.95 10.83 14.47
CA TYR A 413 5.66 11.62 13.28
C TYR A 413 5.53 13.09 13.70
N MET A 414 6.46 13.93 13.26
CA MET A 414 6.41 15.37 13.45
C MET A 414 5.75 16.01 12.24
N LEU A 415 4.60 16.64 12.47
CA LEU A 415 3.87 17.40 11.47
C LEU A 415 3.67 18.81 12.01
N GLU A 416 4.33 19.78 11.39
CA GLU A 416 4.37 21.19 11.80
C GLU A 416 4.83 21.34 13.26
N ASN A 417 3.89 21.68 14.15
CA ASN A 417 4.13 21.88 15.58
C ASN A 417 3.59 20.70 16.43
N ALA A 418 3.03 19.67 15.80
CA ALA A 418 2.49 18.50 16.47
C ALA A 418 3.43 17.30 16.36
N CYS A 419 3.46 16.48 17.41
CA CYS A 419 4.09 15.18 17.43
C CYS A 419 3.01 14.12 17.62
N PHE A 420 2.98 13.13 16.72
CA PHE A 420 2.12 11.96 16.82
C PHE A 420 2.99 10.76 17.21
N VAL A 421 2.71 10.19 18.37
CA VAL A 421 3.45 9.07 18.97
C VAL A 421 2.66 7.79 18.72
N LEU A 422 3.17 6.96 17.82
CA LEU A 422 2.62 5.64 17.52
C LEU A 422 3.43 4.61 18.32
N GLN A 423 2.87 4.18 19.44
CA GLN A 423 3.41 3.09 20.25
C GLN A 423 2.71 1.79 19.81
N MET A 424 3.40 1.02 18.97
CA MET A 424 2.84 -0.20 18.36
C MET A 424 3.35 -1.46 19.07
N PRO A 425 2.44 -2.40 19.39
CA PRO A 425 2.79 -3.66 20.04
C PRO A 425 3.85 -4.45 19.29
N ALA A 426 4.50 -5.35 20.03
CA ALA A 426 5.60 -6.13 19.50
C ALA A 426 5.28 -6.90 18.21
N SER A 427 4.14 -7.58 18.23
CA SER A 427 3.62 -8.43 17.16
C SER A 427 3.01 -7.66 15.98
N PHE A 428 2.90 -6.34 16.08
CA PHE A 428 2.23 -5.49 15.09
C PHE A 428 3.08 -4.29 14.66
N SER A 429 4.39 -4.33 14.90
CA SER A 429 5.27 -3.22 14.58
C SER A 429 5.69 -3.24 13.11
N TYR A 430 4.82 -2.73 12.25
CA TYR A 430 5.01 -2.66 10.81
C TYR A 430 4.99 -1.21 10.30
N TRP A 431 5.84 -0.94 9.30
CA TRP A 431 5.62 0.17 8.38
C TRP A 431 4.49 -0.19 7.43
N VAL A 432 3.49 0.68 7.33
CA VAL A 432 2.43 0.55 6.32
C VAL A 432 2.89 1.26 5.04
N LYS A 433 3.02 0.52 3.94
CA LYS A 433 3.66 0.93 2.68
C LYS A 433 2.64 1.02 1.55
N LEU A 434 2.47 2.20 0.96
CA LEU A 434 1.59 2.40 -0.20
C LEU A 434 2.23 1.83 -1.48
N ALA A 435 1.41 1.23 -2.35
CA ALA A 435 1.82 0.56 -3.59
C ALA A 435 0.73 0.57 -4.67
N ASP A 436 1.05 0.03 -5.85
CA ASP A 436 0.14 -0.16 -7.01
C ASP A 436 -0.33 1.14 -7.69
N TYR A 437 0.60 1.87 -8.28
CA TYR A 437 0.37 3.20 -8.86
C TYR A 437 -0.12 3.20 -10.32
N GLY A 438 -0.61 2.07 -10.84
CA GLY A 438 -1.01 1.93 -12.25
C GLY A 438 -2.19 2.83 -12.69
N ALA A 439 -2.92 3.42 -11.74
CA ALA A 439 -4.00 4.37 -11.99
C ALA A 439 -3.69 5.80 -11.49
N ALA A 440 -2.48 6.05 -10.99
CA ALA A 440 -2.13 7.31 -10.34
C ALA A 440 -1.92 8.47 -11.33
N ASP A 441 -2.19 9.69 -10.88
CA ASP A 441 -1.96 10.93 -11.63
C ASP A 441 -1.34 12.01 -10.74
N SER A 442 -0.14 12.48 -11.10
CA SER A 442 0.59 13.57 -10.44
C SER A 442 0.54 14.92 -11.18
N SER A 443 -0.17 15.03 -12.30
CA SER A 443 -0.27 16.24 -13.12
C SER A 443 -1.27 17.25 -12.53
N PRO A 444 -0.82 18.43 -12.07
CA PRO A 444 -1.71 19.45 -11.50
C PRO A 444 -2.73 19.97 -12.52
N GLU A 445 -2.40 19.94 -13.81
CA GLU A 445 -3.28 20.40 -14.89
C GLU A 445 -4.54 19.56 -15.04
N ASN A 446 -4.54 18.33 -14.53
CA ASN A 446 -5.70 17.44 -14.61
C ASN A 446 -6.70 17.66 -13.48
N LEU A 447 -6.35 18.45 -12.45
CA LEU A 447 -7.30 18.79 -11.38
C LEU A 447 -8.49 19.57 -11.94
N GLY A 448 -9.70 19.15 -11.56
CA GLY A 448 -10.95 19.74 -12.05
C GLY A 448 -11.33 19.32 -13.47
N LYS A 449 -10.50 18.55 -14.20
CA LYS A 449 -10.91 17.96 -15.48
C LYS A 449 -11.90 16.82 -15.24
N PRO A 450 -12.76 16.49 -16.23
CA PRO A 450 -13.63 15.33 -16.14
C PRO A 450 -12.86 14.03 -15.89
N VAL A 451 -13.50 13.11 -15.16
CA VAL A 451 -12.94 11.76 -14.95
C VAL A 451 -12.95 10.96 -16.25
N THR A 452 -11.91 10.17 -16.47
CA THR A 452 -11.82 9.19 -17.57
C THR A 452 -12.14 7.77 -17.09
N ILE A 453 -12.13 6.81 -18.03
CA ILE A 453 -12.32 5.38 -17.73
C ILE A 453 -11.22 4.81 -16.81
N ASP A 454 -10.04 5.40 -16.83
CA ASP A 454 -8.85 4.91 -16.13
C ASP A 454 -9.00 5.04 -14.61
N HIS A 455 -9.74 6.05 -14.14
CA HIS A 455 -10.03 6.26 -12.71
C HIS A 455 -11.01 5.25 -12.10
N PHE A 456 -11.60 4.35 -12.90
CA PHE A 456 -12.43 3.24 -12.40
C PHE A 456 -11.58 1.98 -12.13
N ALA A 457 -10.44 2.09 -11.45
CA ALA A 457 -9.47 1.00 -11.29
C ALA A 457 -10.04 -0.24 -10.59
N THR A 458 -10.93 -0.03 -9.62
CA THR A 458 -11.72 -1.06 -8.93
C THR A 458 -13.17 -0.58 -8.91
N LEU A 459 -14.10 -1.30 -9.57
CA LEU A 459 -15.48 -0.83 -9.79
C LEU A 459 -16.25 -0.64 -8.50
N GLU A 460 -16.00 -1.52 -7.53
CA GLU A 460 -16.59 -1.52 -6.21
C GLU A 460 -16.11 -0.32 -5.38
N ASN A 461 -14.92 0.23 -5.66
CA ASN A 461 -14.38 1.37 -4.92
C ASN A 461 -14.55 2.69 -5.68
N ALA A 462 -15.25 2.69 -6.81
CA ALA A 462 -15.52 3.90 -7.58
C ALA A 462 -16.22 4.94 -6.68
N PRO A 463 -15.66 6.15 -6.51
CA PRO A 463 -16.26 7.20 -5.69
C PRO A 463 -17.71 7.45 -6.10
N ILE A 464 -18.59 7.60 -5.11
CA ILE A 464 -20.04 7.65 -5.36
C ILE A 464 -20.46 8.81 -6.27
N GLU A 465 -19.77 9.95 -6.19
CA GLU A 465 -20.00 11.10 -7.05
C GLU A 465 -19.74 10.77 -8.52
N PHE A 466 -18.85 9.82 -8.84
CA PHE A 466 -18.66 9.38 -10.23
C PHE A 466 -19.96 8.76 -10.74
N LEU A 467 -20.60 7.91 -9.93
CA LEU A 467 -21.84 7.20 -10.23
C LEU A 467 -23.06 8.13 -10.30
N LEU A 468 -23.07 9.20 -9.51
CA LEU A 468 -24.16 10.18 -9.48
C LEU A 468 -24.04 11.23 -10.60
N GLU A 469 -22.82 11.71 -10.87
CA GLU A 469 -22.56 12.87 -11.74
C GLU A 469 -22.21 12.51 -13.18
N GLY A 470 -21.72 11.29 -13.43
CA GLY A 470 -21.34 10.84 -14.77
C GLY A 470 -20.21 11.67 -15.37
N ASP A 471 -20.41 12.19 -16.58
CA ASP A 471 -19.39 12.97 -17.32
C ASP A 471 -19.02 14.30 -16.63
N ALA A 472 -19.82 14.74 -15.64
CA ALA A 472 -19.56 15.96 -14.88
C ALA A 472 -18.79 15.71 -13.57
N ALA A 473 -18.49 14.44 -13.25
CA ALA A 473 -17.58 14.12 -12.16
C ALA A 473 -16.16 14.59 -12.49
N GLU A 474 -15.51 15.21 -11.52
CA GLU A 474 -14.21 15.86 -11.70
C GLU A 474 -13.10 15.09 -10.97
N GLN A 475 -11.93 15.10 -11.58
CA GLN A 475 -10.69 14.64 -11.00
C GLN A 475 -10.29 15.52 -9.82
N SER A 476 -10.25 14.95 -8.63
CA SER A 476 -9.90 15.66 -7.41
C SER A 476 -9.30 14.73 -6.36
N TYR A 477 -8.65 15.31 -5.36
CA TYR A 477 -8.14 14.55 -4.21
C TYR A 477 -9.24 13.88 -3.38
N ALA A 478 -10.50 14.30 -3.54
CA ALA A 478 -11.63 13.76 -2.77
C ALA A 478 -11.94 12.30 -3.13
N ALA A 479 -11.52 11.83 -4.31
CA ALA A 479 -11.66 10.43 -4.74
C ALA A 479 -10.87 9.47 -3.84
N ASP A 480 -9.62 9.82 -3.53
CA ASP A 480 -8.77 9.05 -2.61
C ASP A 480 -9.30 9.15 -1.18
N THR A 481 -9.82 10.31 -0.77
CA THR A 481 -10.44 10.49 0.56
C THR A 481 -11.65 9.57 0.76
N PHE A 482 -12.50 9.39 -0.26
CA PHE A 482 -13.62 8.45 -0.20
C PHE A 482 -13.15 7.01 -0.03
N SER A 483 -12.19 6.62 -0.86
CA SER A 483 -11.60 5.29 -0.84
C SER A 483 -10.88 5.00 0.49
N LEU A 484 -10.25 6.02 1.09
CA LEU A 484 -9.67 5.95 2.44
C LEU A 484 -10.75 5.73 3.51
N GLY A 485 -11.96 6.28 3.33
CA GLY A 485 -13.12 5.97 4.17
C GLY A 485 -13.54 4.50 4.09
N LEU A 486 -13.52 3.91 2.89
CA LEU A 486 -13.76 2.46 2.71
C LEU A 486 -12.66 1.62 3.35
N CYS A 487 -11.39 2.05 3.27
CA CYS A 487 -10.29 1.42 4.01
C CYS A 487 -10.49 1.48 5.52
N LEU A 488 -10.91 2.63 6.06
CA LEU A 488 -11.21 2.79 7.49
C LEU A 488 -12.32 1.83 7.92
N LEU A 489 -13.40 1.75 7.14
CA LEU A 489 -14.47 0.80 7.39
C LEU A 489 -13.92 -0.64 7.41
N HIS A 490 -13.12 -1.02 6.41
CA HIS A 490 -12.56 -2.36 6.30
C HIS A 490 -11.63 -2.71 7.48
N LEU A 491 -10.82 -1.77 7.97
CA LEU A 491 -10.01 -1.97 9.18
C LEU A 491 -10.86 -2.31 10.42
N PHE A 492 -12.09 -1.81 10.50
CA PHE A 492 -13.01 -2.02 11.63
C PHE A 492 -13.96 -3.21 11.42
N THR A 493 -14.27 -3.59 10.18
CA THR A 493 -14.97 -4.85 9.90
C THR A 493 -14.06 -6.05 10.06
N GLY A 494 -12.78 -5.90 9.66
CA GLY A 494 -11.68 -6.85 9.75
C GLY A 494 -11.82 -8.12 8.90
N SER A 495 -13.02 -8.70 8.82
CA SER A 495 -13.24 -9.98 8.14
C SER A 495 -13.20 -9.88 6.61
N ALA A 496 -13.76 -8.81 6.06
CA ALA A 496 -13.97 -8.64 4.62
C ALA A 496 -14.29 -7.17 4.29
N PRO A 497 -14.06 -6.75 3.04
CA PRO A 497 -14.45 -5.43 2.57
C PRO A 497 -15.97 -5.38 2.39
N TYR A 498 -16.50 -4.16 2.30
CA TYR A 498 -17.95 -3.91 2.37
C TYR A 498 -18.72 -4.63 1.25
N GLU A 499 -18.15 -4.75 0.05
CA GLU A 499 -18.82 -5.34 -1.10
C GLU A 499 -19.10 -6.83 -0.94
N GLU A 500 -18.33 -7.50 -0.08
CA GLU A 500 -18.50 -8.92 0.24
C GLU A 500 -19.45 -9.12 1.42
N ILE A 501 -19.33 -8.27 2.45
CA ILE A 501 -20.29 -8.29 3.57
C ILE A 501 -21.72 -8.04 3.03
N LEU A 502 -21.84 -7.12 2.08
CA LEU A 502 -23.10 -6.77 1.41
C LEU A 502 -23.34 -7.57 0.12
N GLU A 503 -22.74 -8.76 -0.05
CA GLU A 503 -22.88 -9.54 -1.29
C GLU A 503 -24.36 -9.76 -1.66
N ALA A 504 -25.18 -10.07 -0.65
CA ALA A 504 -26.63 -10.32 -0.79
C ALA A 504 -27.44 -9.06 -1.16
N ALA A 505 -26.97 -7.86 -0.78
CA ALA A 505 -27.65 -6.61 -1.08
C ALA A 505 -27.43 -6.22 -2.56
N LYS A 506 -28.36 -6.63 -3.42
CA LYS A 506 -28.34 -6.35 -4.86
C LYS A 506 -29.30 -5.23 -5.23
N CYS A 507 -28.88 -4.38 -6.16
CA CYS A 507 -29.71 -3.29 -6.69
C CYS A 507 -31.10 -3.82 -7.14
N PRO A 508 -32.22 -3.29 -6.60
CA PRO A 508 -33.56 -3.76 -6.93
C PRO A 508 -33.85 -3.69 -8.44
N ALA A 509 -34.55 -4.68 -8.97
CA ALA A 509 -34.73 -4.85 -10.42
C ALA A 509 -35.29 -3.60 -11.13
N GLU A 510 -36.26 -2.93 -10.53
CA GLU A 510 -36.87 -1.71 -11.09
C GLU A 510 -35.90 -0.51 -11.10
N LEU A 511 -35.13 -0.33 -10.03
CA LEU A 511 -34.09 0.70 -9.98
C LEU A 511 -32.97 0.40 -10.97
N LEU A 512 -32.52 -0.85 -11.03
CA LEU A 512 -31.50 -1.32 -11.95
C LEU A 512 -31.91 -1.06 -13.41
N LYS A 513 -33.15 -1.37 -13.77
CA LYS A 513 -33.70 -1.13 -15.13
C LYS A 513 -33.67 0.35 -15.50
N ASP A 514 -34.10 1.23 -14.60
CA ASP A 514 -34.11 2.67 -14.84
C ASP A 514 -32.69 3.26 -14.90
N LEU A 515 -31.78 2.81 -14.03
CA LEU A 515 -30.37 3.19 -14.07
C LEU A 515 -29.70 2.73 -15.38
N LYS A 516 -29.95 1.49 -15.82
CA LYS A 516 -29.46 0.99 -17.12
C LYS A 516 -29.95 1.87 -18.26
N THR A 517 -31.22 2.22 -18.27
CA THR A 517 -31.81 3.10 -19.29
C THR A 517 -31.13 4.47 -19.32
N LEU A 518 -30.80 5.02 -18.14
CA LEU A 518 -30.13 6.30 -18.02
C LEU A 518 -28.65 6.24 -18.46
N TRP A 519 -27.88 5.33 -17.87
CA TRP A 519 -26.42 5.23 -18.09
C TRP A 519 -26.09 4.69 -19.48
N MET A 520 -26.85 3.72 -19.99
CA MET A 520 -26.58 3.09 -21.29
C MET A 520 -27.22 3.82 -22.48
N ASN A 521 -27.75 5.03 -22.26
CA ASN A 521 -28.43 5.78 -23.30
C ASN A 521 -27.53 5.98 -24.55
N PRO A 522 -28.01 5.64 -25.77
CA PRO A 522 -27.22 5.75 -26.99
C PRO A 522 -26.99 7.18 -27.46
N ARG A 523 -27.75 8.16 -26.96
CA ARG A 523 -27.64 9.55 -27.40
C ARG A 523 -26.28 10.14 -27.01
N LYS A 524 -25.64 10.85 -27.95
CA LYS A 524 -24.33 11.51 -27.76
C LYS A 524 -24.30 12.48 -26.57
N ASN A 525 -25.43 13.05 -26.18
CA ASN A 525 -25.56 14.00 -25.08
C ASN A 525 -26.09 13.35 -23.78
N SER A 526 -25.84 12.06 -23.55
CA SER A 526 -26.36 11.34 -22.37
C SER A 526 -25.86 11.93 -21.05
N LYS A 527 -24.69 12.57 -21.05
CA LYS A 527 -23.92 13.02 -19.86
C LYS A 527 -23.41 11.86 -18.98
N PHE A 528 -23.42 10.63 -19.49
CA PHE A 528 -22.94 9.43 -18.81
C PHE A 528 -22.06 8.57 -19.75
N SER A 529 -21.35 9.20 -20.69
CA SER A 529 -20.53 8.52 -21.67
C SER A 529 -19.41 7.68 -21.04
N VAL A 530 -18.78 8.16 -19.96
CA VAL A 530 -17.71 7.44 -19.25
C VAL A 530 -18.28 6.21 -18.55
N ILE A 531 -19.33 6.39 -17.74
CA ILE A 531 -20.02 5.29 -17.07
C ILE A 531 -20.54 4.27 -18.08
N LYS A 532 -21.10 4.71 -19.20
CA LYS A 532 -21.57 3.81 -20.26
C LYS A 532 -20.46 2.89 -20.76
N LYS A 533 -19.26 3.43 -20.99
CA LYS A 533 -18.11 2.63 -21.44
C LYS A 533 -17.70 1.61 -20.37
N VAL A 534 -17.68 2.02 -19.11
CA VAL A 534 -17.34 1.13 -17.98
C VAL A 534 -18.41 0.04 -17.82
N ALA A 535 -19.69 0.41 -17.79
CA ALA A 535 -20.82 -0.50 -17.62
C ALA A 535 -21.03 -1.47 -18.79
N HIS A 536 -20.58 -1.12 -20.00
CA HIS A 536 -20.64 -2.04 -21.15
C HIS A 536 -19.71 -3.26 -21.01
N GLY A 537 -18.75 -3.23 -20.08
CA GLY A 537 -17.90 -4.37 -19.74
C GLY A 537 -18.21 -5.02 -18.39
N ASP A 538 -19.31 -4.62 -17.74
CA ASP A 538 -19.70 -5.07 -16.40
C ASP A 538 -20.92 -6.00 -16.48
N ASP A 539 -20.68 -7.25 -16.89
CA ASP A 539 -21.74 -8.25 -17.07
C ASP A 539 -22.47 -8.58 -15.75
N GLU A 540 -21.78 -8.40 -14.62
CA GLU A 540 -22.30 -8.65 -13.28
C GLU A 540 -23.11 -7.48 -12.70
N ASN A 541 -23.17 -6.33 -13.38
CA ASN A 541 -23.82 -5.10 -12.89
C ASN A 541 -23.20 -4.55 -11.59
N THR A 542 -21.91 -4.81 -11.38
CA THR A 542 -21.09 -4.37 -10.25
C THR A 542 -21.27 -2.89 -9.92
N LEU A 543 -21.23 -1.99 -10.91
CA LEU A 543 -21.37 -0.55 -10.66
C LEU A 543 -22.75 -0.18 -10.08
N TYR A 544 -23.80 -0.83 -10.57
CA TYR A 544 -25.15 -0.61 -10.09
C TYR A 544 -25.33 -1.15 -8.67
N HIS A 545 -24.72 -2.31 -8.39
CA HIS A 545 -24.69 -2.89 -7.05
C HIS A 545 -23.86 -2.05 -6.08
N ALA A 546 -22.71 -1.51 -6.50
CA ALA A 546 -21.88 -0.63 -5.69
C ALA A 546 -22.63 0.64 -5.27
N LEU A 547 -23.27 1.35 -6.23
CA LEU A 547 -24.11 2.51 -5.92
C LEU A 547 -25.19 2.15 -4.88
N TYR A 548 -25.89 1.05 -5.09
CA TYR A 548 -26.95 0.61 -4.18
C TYR A 548 -26.40 0.28 -2.78
N ARG A 549 -25.29 -0.45 -2.70
CA ARG A 549 -24.64 -0.84 -1.44
C ARG A 549 -24.15 0.37 -0.66
N PHE A 550 -23.59 1.39 -1.31
CA PHE A 550 -23.24 2.64 -0.61
C PHE A 550 -24.46 3.30 0.02
N ILE A 551 -25.59 3.32 -0.68
CA ILE A 551 -26.83 3.92 -0.19
C ILE A 551 -27.43 3.10 0.97
N VAL A 552 -27.37 1.77 0.90
CA VAL A 552 -27.80 0.88 1.99
C VAL A 552 -26.91 1.07 3.22
N LEU A 553 -25.59 1.05 3.02
CA LEU A 553 -24.60 1.09 4.09
C LEU A 553 -24.57 2.46 4.78
N PHE A 554 -24.41 3.55 4.02
CA PHE A 554 -24.23 4.90 4.57
C PHE A 554 -25.55 5.68 4.70
N GLY A 555 -26.63 5.19 4.09
CA GLY A 555 -27.92 5.86 4.02
C GLY A 555 -28.02 6.82 2.83
N LEU A 556 -29.23 6.98 2.29
CA LEU A 556 -29.50 7.99 1.26
C LEU A 556 -29.54 9.39 1.91
N PRO A 557 -28.76 10.38 1.44
CA PRO A 557 -28.88 11.75 1.96
C PRO A 557 -30.28 12.34 1.78
N ALA A 558 -30.66 13.32 2.61
CA ALA A 558 -31.96 14.00 2.48
C ALA A 558 -32.00 14.94 1.26
N GLU A 559 -30.88 15.59 0.98
CA GLU A 559 -30.70 16.54 -0.12
C GLU A 559 -29.81 15.95 -1.21
N ASN A 560 -29.95 16.47 -2.43
CA ASN A 560 -29.13 16.04 -3.55
C ASN A 560 -27.69 16.52 -3.37
N PRO A 561 -26.68 15.63 -3.26
CA PRO A 561 -25.29 16.03 -3.05
C PRO A 561 -24.72 16.86 -4.21
N SER A 562 -25.28 16.73 -5.41
CA SER A 562 -24.84 17.41 -6.63
C SER A 562 -25.77 18.56 -7.05
N GLU A 563 -26.60 19.07 -6.14
CA GLU A 563 -27.54 20.17 -6.41
C GLU A 563 -26.84 21.44 -6.89
N SER A 564 -25.69 21.78 -6.29
CA SER A 564 -24.89 22.94 -6.67
C SER A 564 -24.38 22.89 -8.12
N LYS A 565 -24.25 21.68 -8.68
CA LYS A 565 -23.86 21.45 -10.09
C LYS A 565 -25.06 21.34 -11.04
N GLY A 566 -26.29 21.43 -10.52
CA GLY A 566 -27.51 21.24 -11.30
C GLY A 566 -27.68 19.82 -11.85
N ILE A 567 -27.08 18.81 -11.21
CA ILE A 567 -27.14 17.42 -11.65
C ILE A 567 -28.11 16.66 -10.76
N ASP A 568 -29.20 16.14 -11.33
CA ASP A 568 -30.28 15.52 -10.56
C ASP A 568 -30.83 14.21 -11.15
N LYS A 569 -30.31 13.75 -12.29
CA LYS A 569 -30.92 12.65 -13.06
C LYS A 569 -30.91 11.33 -12.29
N VAL A 570 -29.73 10.90 -11.80
CA VAL A 570 -29.59 9.68 -11.00
C VAL A 570 -30.33 9.86 -9.67
N TRP A 571 -30.18 11.02 -9.03
CA TRP A 571 -30.83 11.35 -7.77
C TRP A 571 -32.36 11.20 -7.83
N LYS A 572 -33.00 11.72 -8.88
CA LYS A 572 -34.45 11.58 -9.10
C LYS A 572 -34.89 10.12 -9.19
N LEU A 573 -34.08 9.24 -9.78
CA LEU A 573 -34.36 7.80 -9.83
C LEU A 573 -34.24 7.16 -8.45
N LEU A 574 -33.22 7.53 -7.67
CA LEU A 574 -33.05 7.05 -6.30
C LEU A 574 -34.24 7.44 -5.44
N ILE A 575 -34.69 8.70 -5.48
CA ILE A 575 -35.87 9.14 -4.73
C ILE A 575 -37.14 8.43 -5.22
N LYS A 576 -37.35 8.32 -6.55
CA LYS A 576 -38.52 7.62 -7.12
C LYS A 576 -38.69 6.20 -6.58
N HIS A 577 -37.59 5.44 -6.44
CA HIS A 577 -37.64 4.02 -6.08
C HIS A 577 -37.44 3.75 -4.58
N LEU A 578 -36.56 4.53 -3.94
CA LEU A 578 -36.13 4.29 -2.54
C LEU A 578 -36.81 5.23 -1.54
N ARG A 579 -37.42 6.33 -1.99
CA ARG A 579 -38.24 7.26 -1.18
C ARG A 579 -39.46 7.79 -1.95
N PRO A 580 -40.38 6.91 -2.39
CA PRO A 580 -41.52 7.32 -3.20
C PRO A 580 -42.43 8.34 -2.49
N GLU A 581 -42.51 8.28 -1.15
CA GLU A 581 -43.29 9.20 -0.31
C GLU A 581 -42.88 10.67 -0.52
N ASP A 582 -41.57 10.95 -0.62
CA ASP A 582 -41.02 12.30 -0.82
C ASP A 582 -41.39 12.88 -2.19
N SER A 583 -41.66 12.00 -3.17
CA SER A 583 -42.09 12.39 -4.51
C SER A 583 -43.60 12.68 -4.57
N ALA A 584 -44.39 12.05 -3.68
CA ALA A 584 -45.84 12.21 -3.59
C ALA A 584 -46.25 13.53 -2.91
N THR A 585 -45.46 14.03 -1.94
CA THR A 585 -45.70 15.32 -1.27
C THR A 585 -45.55 16.54 -2.18
N LYS A 586 -44.90 16.41 -3.34
CA LYS A 586 -44.67 17.51 -4.31
C LYS A 586 -45.64 17.53 -5.50
N ARG A 587 -46.66 16.67 -5.57
CA ARG A 587 -47.66 16.66 -6.66
C ARG A 587 -49.09 16.82 -6.15
N PRO A 588 -49.92 17.71 -6.74
CA PRO A 588 -51.35 17.71 -6.48
C PRO A 588 -51.97 16.40 -6.99
N GLN A 589 -52.62 15.66 -6.10
CA GLN A 589 -53.25 14.38 -6.41
C GLN A 589 -54.36 14.53 -7.45
N ARG A 590 -54.10 14.15 -8.71
CA ARG A 590 -55.16 13.77 -9.65
C ARG A 590 -55.43 12.28 -9.51
N LYS A 591 -56.55 11.95 -8.87
CA LYS A 591 -57.08 10.58 -8.78
C LYS A 591 -57.34 10.04 -10.20
N CYS A 592 -56.50 9.12 -10.67
CA CYS A 592 -56.84 8.23 -11.78
C CYS A 592 -57.19 6.85 -11.22
N LYS A 593 -58.41 6.39 -11.53
CA LYS A 593 -58.91 5.04 -11.22
C LYS A 593 -58.02 4.02 -11.94
N LEU A 594 -57.30 3.18 -11.20
CA LEU A 594 -56.61 2.02 -11.75
C LEU A 594 -57.57 0.85 -11.87
N THR A 595 -57.64 0.30 -13.08
CA THR A 595 -58.31 -0.95 -13.43
C THR A 595 -57.50 -2.13 -12.90
N ALA A 596 -58.20 -3.06 -12.25
CA ALA A 596 -57.64 -4.26 -11.66
C ALA A 596 -57.38 -5.33 -12.74
N SER A 597 -56.11 -5.54 -13.10
CA SER A 597 -55.62 -6.83 -13.58
C SER A 597 -54.11 -6.96 -13.36
N ALA A 598 -53.71 -7.27 -12.13
CA ALA A 598 -52.36 -7.74 -11.84
C ALA A 598 -52.44 -9.24 -11.49
N THR A 599 -51.71 -10.05 -12.24
CA THR A 599 -51.62 -11.51 -12.13
C THR A 599 -51.05 -11.90 -10.76
N LYS A 600 -51.54 -12.98 -10.15
CA LYS A 600 -51.11 -13.48 -8.81
C LYS A 600 -49.60 -13.67 -8.61
N ALA A 601 -48.81 -13.79 -9.69
CA ALA A 601 -47.35 -13.86 -9.64
C ALA A 601 -46.67 -12.51 -9.30
N GLN A 602 -47.36 -11.38 -9.50
CA GLN A 602 -46.84 -10.03 -9.24
C GLN A 602 -47.08 -9.56 -7.80
N LEU A 603 -47.93 -10.26 -7.04
CA LEU A 603 -48.24 -9.95 -5.63
C LEU A 603 -47.12 -10.35 -4.65
N HIS A 604 -46.14 -11.17 -5.08
CA HIS A 604 -45.04 -11.65 -4.22
C HIS A 604 -43.68 -11.00 -4.52
N SER A 605 -43.61 -10.05 -5.46
CA SER A 605 -42.40 -9.27 -5.68
C SER A 605 -42.32 -8.15 -4.65
N LYS A 606 -41.36 -8.22 -3.71
CA LYS A 606 -41.03 -7.09 -2.83
C LYS A 606 -40.82 -5.83 -3.68
N THR A 607 -41.38 -4.70 -3.25
CA THR A 607 -41.12 -3.44 -3.93
C THR A 607 -39.66 -3.01 -3.74
N ALA A 608 -39.13 -2.13 -4.61
CA ALA A 608 -37.76 -1.63 -4.47
C ALA A 608 -37.52 -0.94 -3.10
N LYS A 609 -38.55 -0.28 -2.57
CA LYS A 609 -38.56 0.33 -1.24
C LYS A 609 -38.49 -0.71 -0.12
N GLU A 610 -39.33 -1.74 -0.18
CA GLU A 610 -39.34 -2.82 0.83
C GLU A 610 -38.00 -3.57 0.86
N GLN A 611 -37.40 -3.82 -0.31
CA GLN A 611 -36.07 -4.42 -0.38
C GLN A 611 -35.02 -3.48 0.24
N PHE A 612 -35.07 -2.19 -0.09
CA PHE A 612 -34.16 -1.20 0.50
C PHE A 612 -34.28 -1.09 2.02
N ASP A 613 -35.49 -1.08 2.57
CA ASP A 613 -35.71 -1.03 4.01
C ASP A 613 -35.18 -2.29 4.70
N HIS A 614 -35.38 -3.45 4.08
CA HIS A 614 -34.84 -4.72 4.57
C HIS A 614 -33.30 -4.72 4.56
N ASP A 615 -32.69 -4.38 3.42
CA ASP A 615 -31.24 -4.36 3.26
C ASP A 615 -30.61 -3.31 4.20
N GLN A 616 -31.27 -2.16 4.42
CA GLN A 616 -30.83 -1.14 5.37
C GLN A 616 -30.93 -1.63 6.83
N ALA A 617 -31.99 -2.36 7.19
CA ALA A 617 -32.14 -2.95 8.52
C ALA A 617 -31.07 -4.01 8.82
N LEU A 618 -30.50 -4.64 7.79
CA LEU A 618 -29.39 -5.58 7.93
C LEU A 618 -28.04 -4.85 7.94
N TYR A 619 -27.77 -4.00 6.95
CA TYR A 619 -26.40 -3.58 6.63
C TYR A 619 -26.09 -2.11 6.87
N SER A 620 -27.04 -1.29 7.33
CA SER A 620 -26.74 0.12 7.60
C SER A 620 -25.68 0.28 8.68
N ILE A 621 -24.66 1.10 8.44
CA ILE A 621 -23.65 1.40 9.46
C ILE A 621 -24.26 2.12 10.67
N ALA A 622 -25.43 2.75 10.51
CA ALA A 622 -26.11 3.47 11.59
C ALA A 622 -26.90 2.54 12.51
N SER A 623 -27.59 1.53 11.97
CA SER A 623 -28.57 0.73 12.73
C SER A 623 -28.69 -0.74 12.28
N GLY A 624 -27.88 -1.18 11.33
CA GLY A 624 -27.89 -2.54 10.80
C GLY A 624 -27.65 -3.62 11.86
N SER A 625 -28.27 -4.77 11.64
CA SER A 625 -28.27 -5.96 12.51
C SER A 625 -27.30 -7.06 12.10
N ASP A 626 -26.66 -6.97 10.93
CA ASP A 626 -25.58 -7.89 10.53
C ASP A 626 -24.43 -7.87 11.56
N ASP A 627 -23.94 -9.04 11.97
CA ASP A 627 -22.97 -9.17 13.06
C ASP A 627 -21.65 -8.44 12.78
N ILE A 628 -21.19 -8.43 11.52
CA ILE A 628 -19.94 -7.77 11.13
C ILE A 628 -20.14 -6.26 11.15
N ILE A 629 -21.26 -5.78 10.60
CA ILE A 629 -21.60 -4.34 10.61
C ILE A 629 -21.85 -3.84 12.04
N TYR A 630 -22.53 -4.63 12.87
CA TYR A 630 -22.75 -4.34 14.28
C TYR A 630 -21.41 -4.18 15.01
N ARG A 631 -20.51 -5.17 14.88
CA ARG A 631 -19.17 -5.11 15.50
C ARG A 631 -18.36 -3.91 15.00
N CYS A 632 -18.39 -3.65 13.70
CA CYS A 632 -17.72 -2.50 13.10
C CYS A 632 -18.25 -1.18 13.70
N ARG A 633 -19.58 -1.03 13.81
CA ARG A 633 -20.22 0.13 14.43
C ARG A 633 -19.78 0.29 15.89
N GLU A 634 -19.82 -0.76 16.70
CA GLU A 634 -19.39 -0.71 18.10
C GLU A 634 -17.90 -0.30 18.23
N GLY A 635 -17.03 -0.85 17.37
CA GLY A 635 -15.62 -0.46 17.32
C GLY A 635 -15.42 1.02 16.97
N LEU A 636 -16.13 1.50 15.95
CA LEU A 636 -16.08 2.92 15.52
C LEU A 636 -16.62 3.88 16.59
N MET A 637 -17.56 3.42 17.43
CA MET A 637 -18.10 4.20 18.55
C MET A 637 -17.18 4.18 19.77
N THR A 638 -16.36 3.13 19.92
CA THR A 638 -15.36 3.02 21.00
C THR A 638 -14.21 4.00 20.80
N ILE A 639 -13.78 4.23 19.54
CA ILE A 639 -12.72 5.19 19.22
C ILE A 639 -13.30 6.61 19.07
N PRO A 640 -12.91 7.58 19.92
CA PRO A 640 -13.47 8.92 19.89
C PRO A 640 -13.35 9.58 18.50
N GLY A 641 -14.49 9.94 17.91
CA GLY A 641 -14.55 10.60 16.61
C GLY A 641 -14.38 9.69 15.38
N ALA A 642 -14.09 8.39 15.51
CA ALA A 642 -13.89 7.52 14.35
C ALA A 642 -15.15 7.37 13.48
N MET A 643 -16.33 7.17 14.08
CA MET A 643 -17.61 7.18 13.36
C MET A 643 -17.87 8.50 12.62
N GLY A 644 -17.53 9.63 13.25
CA GLY A 644 -17.67 10.96 12.66
C GLY A 644 -16.74 11.14 11.45
N LEU A 645 -15.48 10.72 11.58
CA LEU A 645 -14.51 10.76 10.49
C LEU A 645 -14.96 9.87 9.33
N LEU A 646 -15.39 8.64 9.59
CA LEU A 646 -15.87 7.72 8.55
C LEU A 646 -16.97 8.39 7.71
N LYS A 647 -17.99 8.96 8.36
CA LYS A 647 -19.09 9.67 7.68
C LYS A 647 -18.61 10.84 6.84
N GLN A 648 -17.60 11.59 7.31
CA GLN A 648 -17.00 12.70 6.56
C GLN A 648 -16.18 12.22 5.36
N LEU A 649 -15.43 11.13 5.50
CA LEU A 649 -14.62 10.55 4.42
C LEU A 649 -15.50 10.03 3.28
N VAL A 650 -16.62 9.37 3.62
CA VAL A 650 -17.54 8.76 2.64
C VAL A 650 -18.73 9.66 2.26
N ASP A 651 -18.67 10.96 2.57
CA ASP A 651 -19.75 11.90 2.23
C ASP A 651 -20.00 11.89 0.70
N PHE A 652 -21.27 11.93 0.30
CA PHE A 652 -21.65 11.84 -1.11
C PHE A 652 -21.28 13.10 -1.88
N ASN A 653 -21.12 14.24 -1.19
CA ASN A 653 -20.60 15.46 -1.79
C ASN A 653 -19.07 15.52 -1.58
N PRO A 654 -18.26 15.45 -2.66
CA PRO A 654 -16.80 15.45 -2.56
C PRO A 654 -16.24 16.73 -1.91
N SER A 655 -16.93 17.86 -2.00
CA SER A 655 -16.50 19.13 -1.40
C SER A 655 -16.68 19.16 0.12
N LYS A 656 -17.49 18.27 0.70
CA LYS A 656 -17.66 18.13 2.15
C LYS A 656 -16.61 17.23 2.79
N ARG A 657 -15.87 16.45 1.98
CA ARG A 657 -14.85 15.54 2.48
C ARG A 657 -13.63 16.34 2.98
N PRO A 658 -13.02 15.93 4.09
CA PRO A 658 -11.88 16.63 4.66
C PRO A 658 -10.64 16.48 3.78
N THR A 659 -9.77 17.49 3.83
CA THR A 659 -8.40 17.37 3.32
C THR A 659 -7.61 16.39 4.18
N LEU A 660 -6.58 15.75 3.62
CA LEU A 660 -5.76 14.80 4.39
C LEU A 660 -5.09 15.45 5.61
N LYS A 661 -4.73 16.73 5.53
CA LYS A 661 -4.28 17.50 6.70
C LYS A 661 -5.37 17.57 7.78
N GLN A 662 -6.62 17.87 7.44
CA GLN A 662 -7.72 17.86 8.41
C GLN A 662 -7.94 16.46 9.00
N VAL A 663 -7.78 15.39 8.21
CA VAL A 663 -7.86 14.00 8.69
C VAL A 663 -6.75 13.71 9.71
N MET A 664 -5.50 14.09 9.43
CA MET A 664 -4.36 13.91 10.35
C MET A 664 -4.57 14.59 11.71
N TYR A 665 -5.23 15.75 11.73
CA TYR A 665 -5.53 16.49 12.96
C TYR A 665 -6.90 16.14 13.58
N HIS A 666 -7.62 15.16 13.02
CA HIS A 666 -8.95 14.76 13.47
C HIS A 666 -8.90 14.18 14.90
N PRO A 667 -9.95 14.36 15.73
CA PRO A 667 -10.03 13.80 17.08
C PRO A 667 -9.79 12.30 17.22
N MET A 668 -9.97 11.52 16.14
CA MET A 668 -9.64 10.10 16.09
C MET A 668 -8.18 9.81 16.46
N PHE A 669 -7.27 10.74 16.14
CA PHE A 669 -5.83 10.61 16.44
C PHE A 669 -5.41 11.36 17.71
N SER A 670 -6.34 11.88 18.51
CA SER A 670 -5.99 12.63 19.73
C SER A 670 -5.19 11.80 20.74
N SER A 671 -5.42 10.49 20.81
CA SER A 671 -4.64 9.57 21.65
C SER A 671 -3.16 9.49 21.25
N LEU A 672 -2.83 9.80 20.00
CA LEU A 672 -1.47 9.80 19.46
C LEU A 672 -0.74 11.13 19.73
N ARG A 673 -1.45 12.24 19.99
CA ARG A 673 -0.91 13.61 20.04
C ARG A 673 -0.47 14.11 21.43
N SER A 674 -0.41 13.24 22.44
CA SER A 674 -0.22 13.72 23.82
C SER A 674 1.18 14.33 24.07
N PRO A 675 1.27 15.60 24.54
CA PRO A 675 2.55 16.23 24.92
C PRO A 675 3.30 15.48 26.02
N SER A 676 2.56 14.76 26.89
CA SER A 676 3.17 13.91 27.92
C SER A 676 3.85 12.69 27.30
N LYS A 677 3.21 12.04 26.30
CA LYS A 677 3.78 10.88 25.59
C LYS A 677 5.08 11.24 24.89
N GLN A 678 5.12 12.40 24.22
CA GLN A 678 6.34 12.88 23.55
C GLN A 678 7.53 13.04 24.50
N LYS A 679 7.30 13.51 25.73
CA LYS A 679 8.36 13.72 26.73
C LYS A 679 8.72 12.44 27.51
N GLN A 680 7.79 11.50 27.64
CA GLN A 680 7.94 10.31 28.47
C GLN A 680 8.48 9.10 27.70
N ILE A 681 8.22 9.00 26.40
CA ILE A 681 8.54 7.82 25.60
C ILE A 681 9.57 8.19 24.53
N PRO A 682 10.80 7.65 24.59
CA PRO A 682 11.79 7.86 23.54
C PRO A 682 11.36 7.17 22.24
N ALA A 683 11.52 7.87 21.12
CA ALA A 683 11.25 7.35 19.79
C ALA A 683 12.33 6.35 19.37
N ASP A 684 11.94 5.29 18.68
CA ASP A 684 12.86 4.47 17.89
C ASP A 684 13.16 5.13 16.55
N PHE A 685 12.13 5.75 15.96
CA PHE A 685 12.21 6.45 14.69
C PHE A 685 11.51 7.80 14.79
N VAL A 686 12.16 8.84 14.27
CA VAL A 686 11.60 10.19 14.17
C VAL A 686 11.46 10.55 12.69
N ILE A 687 10.24 10.82 12.27
CA ILE A 687 9.89 11.28 10.93
C ILE A 687 9.59 12.78 11.05
N SER A 688 10.50 13.64 10.61
CA SER A 688 10.40 15.10 10.88
C SER A 688 10.40 16.03 9.69
N TYR A 689 10.21 15.51 8.48
CA TYR A 689 10.29 16.30 7.25
C TYR A 689 9.36 17.53 7.24
N TYR A 690 8.15 17.42 7.81
CA TYR A 690 7.20 18.53 7.86
C TYR A 690 7.25 19.35 9.16
N LYS A 691 8.30 19.24 9.96
CA LYS A 691 8.43 19.99 11.21
C LYS A 691 8.69 21.47 10.91
N SER A 692 8.05 22.37 11.65
CA SER A 692 8.45 23.77 11.60
C SER A 692 9.66 24.01 12.51
N GLN A 693 10.73 24.57 11.97
CA GLN A 693 11.83 25.09 12.77
C GLN A 693 11.56 26.55 13.13
N THR A 694 11.40 26.82 14.42
CA THR A 694 11.45 28.17 14.99
C THR A 694 12.89 28.50 15.38
N GLN A 695 13.70 28.93 14.43
CA GLN A 695 14.93 29.66 14.75
C GLN A 695 14.60 31.16 14.78
N GLY A 696 14.67 31.78 15.97
CA GLY A 696 14.67 33.24 16.11
C GLY A 696 13.37 33.98 15.73
N GLY A 697 12.19 33.43 16.05
CA GLY A 697 10.92 34.16 15.90
C GLY A 697 10.33 34.19 14.48
N ARG A 698 10.91 33.46 13.52
CA ARG A 698 10.29 33.19 12.22
C ARG A 698 10.11 31.68 12.01
N THR A 699 8.92 31.33 11.59
CA THR A 699 8.48 29.98 11.23
C THR A 699 9.13 29.60 9.91
N VAL A 700 10.18 28.78 9.94
CA VAL A 700 10.72 28.16 8.72
C VAL A 700 10.09 26.77 8.63
N LEU A 701 9.40 26.49 7.52
CA LEU A 701 9.01 25.13 7.19
C LEU A 701 10.23 24.46 6.58
N ASP A 702 10.70 23.35 7.17
CA ASP A 702 11.57 22.43 6.44
C ASP A 702 10.75 21.93 5.23
N VAL A 703 11.26 22.20 4.03
CA VAL A 703 10.84 21.55 2.77
C VAL A 703 12.10 21.18 2.03
#